data_AF-A0A5R9AH92-F1
#
_entry.id   AF-A0A5R9AH92-F1
#
_cell.length_a   1.000
_cell.length_b   1.000
_cell.length_c   1.000
_cell.angle_alpha   90.00
_cell.angle_beta   90.00
_cell.angle_gamma   90.00
#
_symmetry.space_group_name_H-M   'P 1'
#
loop_
_entity.id
_entity.type
_entity.pdbx_description
1 polymer ?
#
loop_
_entity_poly.entity_id
_entity_poly.type
_entity_poly.pdbx_seq_one_letter_code
_entity_poly.pdbx_strand_id
1 'polypeptide(L)'
;MFTGIITGIGRVIDRIPDPAKGVERLIFSAPGHVEGLTLGGSIAVNGVCVSAVEITGETLTAELIPETLQRTTFGDLHTGDQVNLERCLPSGARLDGHVVQGHVDGIGVLVQRDPSDGRHRFTLPPALAEFVAEKGSIAIDGVSLTVTSASTAGPHPGQDPEGQAPWFEVGLIPATLKETTLGAKEVGSRVNLEVDVLAKYVRRMLTFTGHSASQAHAPAGAPALPTVPQPATPAPLLDPIEVALNHLAAGRPVVVVDDADRENEGDIIFPAAAATAELMGFTIRHSSGVICVPMTAERARHLDLPPMVSSNEDPKGTAYTVSCDAKAAESTGISAHDRAATATVLASAETGPEDLTRPGHMFPLIADPRGVLGRDGHTEAAVDLCRLAGQSEVAVIAELVHDDGSMMRLPALREFSDAHELALISIADLIEYRGGTPRPDAVREAYLTSWEAPKEEASRLVSGGPVVTLPTDFGVFNAQVWTEHATGHEHLLLAAQDPDPEQPLVRLHSECVTGDVIHSHRCDCGTQLASALDTVHELGGYLLYLRGHEGRGIGLANKLRAYQLQEQGADTVEANEMLGLAAELRDFTGAAAILHAAGVSSLRLLTNNPAKVQALAATGLHVTQVPSNGVVRPDNERYLRTKRDKMAHMLDHLALNEQNESTQQTEETP
;
A
#
# COMPACT_ATOMS: atom_id res chain seq x y z
N MET A 1 -8.32 -32.52 -9.30
CA MET A 1 -8.64 -31.70 -8.12
C MET A 1 -9.85 -32.29 -7.45
N PHE A 2 -9.81 -32.34 -6.14
CA PHE A 2 -10.79 -32.93 -5.24
C PHE A 2 -11.30 -31.83 -4.29
N THR A 3 -12.27 -32.18 -3.48
CA THR A 3 -12.91 -31.27 -2.50
C THR A 3 -12.75 -31.75 -1.07
N GLY A 4 -12.28 -32.99 -0.91
CA GLY A 4 -12.20 -33.68 0.37
C GLY A 4 -13.56 -34.10 0.93
N ILE A 5 -14.60 -34.11 0.10
CA ILE A 5 -15.89 -34.70 0.43
C ILE A 5 -15.85 -36.15 -0.02
N ILE A 6 -15.69 -37.07 0.93
CA ILE A 6 -15.60 -38.50 0.65
C ILE A 6 -16.94 -38.99 0.12
N THR A 7 -16.91 -39.59 -1.08
CA THR A 7 -18.10 -40.09 -1.77
C THR A 7 -18.25 -41.62 -1.67
N GLY A 8 -17.25 -42.32 -1.12
CA GLY A 8 -17.36 -43.74 -0.84
C GLY A 8 -16.19 -44.33 -0.04
N ILE A 9 -16.37 -45.58 0.39
CA ILE A 9 -15.37 -46.37 1.09
C ILE A 9 -15.01 -47.59 0.25
N GLY A 10 -13.72 -47.75 -0.03
CA GLY A 10 -13.12 -48.91 -0.66
C GLY A 10 -12.48 -49.87 0.34
N ARG A 11 -11.91 -50.96 -0.18
CA ARG A 11 -11.08 -51.91 0.57
C ARG A 11 -9.86 -52.30 -0.23
N VAL A 12 -8.71 -52.38 0.44
CA VAL A 12 -7.49 -52.94 -0.14
C VAL A 12 -7.70 -54.42 -0.37
N ILE A 13 -7.49 -54.86 -1.61
CA ILE A 13 -7.60 -56.27 -2.02
C ILE A 13 -6.22 -56.91 -1.98
N ASP A 14 -5.23 -56.26 -2.58
CA ASP A 14 -3.87 -56.79 -2.64
C ASP A 14 -2.83 -55.68 -2.84
N ARG A 15 -1.58 -55.98 -2.50
CA ARG A 15 -0.40 -55.14 -2.72
C ARG A 15 0.72 -56.00 -3.29
N ILE A 16 1.10 -55.73 -4.54
CA ILE A 16 2.03 -56.58 -5.29
C ILE A 16 3.24 -55.75 -5.71
N PRO A 17 4.44 -55.97 -5.13
CA PRO A 17 5.66 -55.35 -5.62
C PRO A 17 5.97 -55.77 -7.07
N ASP A 18 6.35 -54.81 -7.91
CA ASP A 18 6.87 -55.04 -9.27
C ASP A 18 8.31 -54.47 -9.37
N PRO A 19 9.33 -55.26 -8.96
CA PRO A 19 10.72 -54.82 -8.98
C PRO A 19 11.24 -54.47 -10.39
N ALA A 20 10.64 -55.03 -11.45
CA ALA A 20 11.07 -54.77 -12.82
C ALA A 20 10.72 -53.34 -13.26
N LYS A 21 9.60 -52.81 -12.76
CA LYS A 21 9.17 -51.42 -12.99
C LYS A 21 9.57 -50.46 -11.87
N GLY A 22 10.04 -50.98 -10.73
CA GLY A 22 10.39 -50.18 -9.56
C GLY A 22 9.17 -49.55 -8.88
N VAL A 23 8.00 -50.19 -8.98
CA VAL A 23 6.73 -49.72 -8.40
C VAL A 23 6.07 -50.82 -7.57
N GLU A 24 5.08 -50.47 -6.78
CA GLU A 24 4.18 -51.41 -6.12
C GLU A 24 2.75 -51.23 -6.64
N ARG A 25 2.07 -52.32 -6.99
CA ARG A 25 0.69 -52.29 -7.46
C ARG A 25 -0.25 -52.39 -6.26
N LEU A 26 -1.02 -51.33 -6.01
CA LEU A 26 -2.10 -51.30 -5.03
C LEU A 26 -3.43 -51.63 -5.72
N ILE A 27 -4.07 -52.72 -5.32
CA ILE A 27 -5.36 -53.18 -5.84
C ILE A 27 -6.42 -52.94 -4.76
N PHE A 28 -7.49 -52.25 -5.12
CA PHE A 28 -8.57 -51.91 -4.17
C PHE A 28 -9.94 -51.88 -4.83
N SER A 29 -10.98 -52.20 -4.06
CA SER A 29 -12.37 -52.05 -4.49
C SER A 29 -12.78 -50.58 -4.45
N ALA A 30 -13.42 -50.10 -5.51
CA ALA A 30 -13.90 -48.72 -5.64
C ALA A 30 -15.38 -48.66 -6.07
N PRO A 31 -16.31 -49.22 -5.27
CA PRO A 31 -17.71 -49.39 -5.65
C PRO A 31 -18.37 -48.05 -6.01
N GLY A 32 -18.93 -47.95 -7.21
CA GLY A 32 -19.61 -46.74 -7.69
C GLY A 32 -18.67 -45.59 -8.08
N HIS A 33 -17.35 -45.83 -8.10
CA HIS A 33 -16.32 -44.84 -8.44
C HIS A 33 -15.55 -45.23 -9.71
N VAL A 34 -15.95 -46.31 -10.38
CA VAL A 34 -15.34 -46.78 -11.63
C VAL A 34 -16.07 -46.25 -12.87
N GLU A 35 -17.36 -45.93 -12.75
CA GLU A 35 -18.15 -45.46 -13.89
C GLU A 35 -17.57 -44.16 -14.49
N GLY A 36 -17.36 -44.15 -15.81
CA GLY A 36 -16.76 -43.02 -16.52
C GLY A 36 -15.26 -42.80 -16.23
N LEU A 37 -14.60 -43.67 -15.47
CA LEU A 37 -13.15 -43.61 -15.24
C LEU A 37 -12.40 -44.37 -16.34
N THR A 38 -11.56 -43.66 -17.09
CA THR A 38 -10.66 -44.24 -18.09
C THR A 38 -9.31 -44.59 -17.48
N LEU A 39 -8.55 -45.49 -18.12
CA LEU A 39 -7.14 -45.70 -17.78
C LEU A 39 -6.38 -44.36 -17.80
N GLY A 40 -5.49 -44.17 -16.82
CA GLY A 40 -4.78 -42.92 -16.55
C GLY A 40 -5.58 -41.88 -15.76
N GLY A 41 -6.90 -42.03 -15.66
CA GLY A 41 -7.73 -41.10 -14.91
C GLY A 41 -7.49 -41.22 -13.40
N SER A 42 -7.62 -40.09 -12.71
CA SER A 42 -7.27 -39.96 -11.30
C SER A 42 -8.43 -40.24 -10.34
N ILE A 43 -8.11 -40.80 -9.18
CA ILE A 43 -8.99 -40.99 -8.02
C ILE A 43 -8.18 -40.73 -6.76
N ALA A 44 -8.77 -40.08 -5.75
CA ALA A 44 -8.14 -39.94 -4.45
C ALA A 44 -8.44 -41.16 -3.58
N VAL A 45 -7.40 -41.76 -3.00
CA VAL A 45 -7.50 -42.87 -2.06
C VAL A 45 -6.83 -42.46 -0.75
N ASN A 46 -7.58 -42.33 0.34
CA ASN A 46 -7.11 -41.68 1.58
C ASN A 46 -6.41 -40.33 1.34
N GLY A 47 -6.94 -39.53 0.41
CA GLY A 47 -6.36 -38.23 0.04
C GLY A 47 -5.13 -38.29 -0.87
N VAL A 48 -4.68 -39.48 -1.30
CA VAL A 48 -3.58 -39.59 -2.27
C VAL A 48 -4.15 -39.71 -3.68
N CYS A 49 -3.78 -38.80 -4.57
CA CYS A 49 -4.13 -38.89 -5.98
C CYS A 49 -3.39 -40.06 -6.64
N VAL A 50 -4.13 -41.05 -7.14
CA VAL A 50 -3.59 -42.17 -7.90
C VAL A 50 -4.26 -42.29 -9.26
N SER A 51 -3.53 -42.80 -10.26
CA SER A 51 -4.06 -43.04 -11.59
C SER A 51 -4.42 -44.51 -11.78
N ALA A 52 -5.59 -44.78 -12.35
CA ALA A 52 -6.03 -46.14 -12.66
C ALA A 52 -5.20 -46.72 -13.81
N VAL A 53 -4.44 -47.79 -13.55
CA VAL A 53 -3.68 -48.52 -14.58
C VAL A 53 -4.39 -49.80 -15.05
N GLU A 54 -5.30 -50.32 -14.25
CA GLU A 54 -6.16 -51.45 -14.58
C GLU A 54 -7.51 -51.29 -13.88
N ILE A 55 -8.59 -51.65 -14.58
CA ILE A 55 -9.96 -51.57 -14.09
C ILE A 55 -10.65 -52.90 -14.41
N THR A 56 -11.10 -53.61 -13.38
CA THR A 56 -11.81 -54.88 -13.53
C THR A 56 -13.05 -54.90 -12.63
N GLY A 57 -14.23 -54.75 -13.24
CA GLY A 57 -15.48 -54.55 -12.48
C GLY A 57 -15.39 -53.31 -11.60
N GLU A 58 -15.69 -53.46 -10.30
CA GLU A 58 -15.54 -52.40 -9.29
C GLU A 58 -14.14 -52.36 -8.65
N THR A 59 -13.13 -52.98 -9.27
CA THR A 59 -11.75 -53.01 -8.75
C THR A 59 -10.83 -52.12 -9.58
N LEU A 60 -10.01 -51.32 -8.90
CA LEU A 60 -8.99 -50.47 -9.50
C LEU A 60 -7.60 -50.94 -9.06
N THR A 61 -6.65 -50.86 -9.99
CA THR A 61 -5.22 -50.98 -9.67
C THR A 61 -4.52 -49.66 -9.95
N ALA A 62 -3.68 -49.23 -9.01
CA ALA A 62 -2.75 -48.12 -9.16
C ALA A 62 -1.31 -48.63 -9.03
N GLU A 63 -0.38 -48.04 -9.77
CA GLU A 63 1.06 -48.23 -9.58
C GLU A 63 1.61 -47.11 -8.69
N LEU A 64 2.30 -47.47 -7.61
CA LEU A 64 2.86 -46.57 -6.61
C LEU A 64 4.37 -46.56 -6.73
N ILE A 65 4.95 -45.38 -6.90
CA ILE A 65 6.40 -45.20 -6.85
C ILE A 65 6.90 -45.20 -5.38
N PRO A 66 8.20 -45.46 -5.14
CA PRO A 66 8.75 -45.51 -3.79
C PRO A 66 8.51 -44.24 -2.96
N GLU A 67 8.57 -43.05 -3.58
CA GLU A 67 8.30 -41.78 -2.91
C GLU A 67 6.87 -41.74 -2.35
N THR A 68 5.87 -42.20 -3.11
CA THR A 68 4.47 -42.24 -2.67
C THR A 68 4.30 -43.16 -1.46
N LEU A 69 4.95 -44.34 -1.47
CA LEU A 69 4.93 -45.26 -0.34
C LEU A 69 5.61 -44.67 0.91
N GLN A 70 6.67 -43.89 0.72
CA GLN A 70 7.42 -43.27 1.83
C GLN A 70 6.70 -42.06 2.43
N ARG A 71 6.04 -41.26 1.59
CA ARG A 71 5.42 -39.98 2.00
C ARG A 71 3.98 -40.11 2.49
N THR A 72 3.33 -41.25 2.25
CA THR A 72 1.92 -41.49 2.59
C THR A 72 1.77 -42.69 3.51
N THR A 73 0.57 -42.92 4.04
CA THR A 73 0.23 -44.10 4.81
C THR A 73 0.08 -45.37 3.97
N PHE A 74 0.29 -45.33 2.64
CA PHE A 74 0.12 -46.51 1.78
C PHE A 74 1.08 -47.65 2.12
N GLY A 75 2.28 -47.34 2.62
CA GLY A 75 3.22 -48.36 3.11
C GLY A 75 2.64 -49.22 4.24
N ASP A 76 1.72 -48.64 5.04
CA ASP A 76 1.12 -49.26 6.22
C ASP A 76 -0.19 -50.01 5.91
N LEU A 77 -0.68 -49.98 4.66
CA LEU A 77 -1.94 -50.63 4.28
C LEU A 77 -1.79 -52.15 4.12
N HIS A 78 -2.78 -52.89 4.60
CA HIS A 78 -2.87 -54.34 4.49
C HIS A 78 -4.14 -54.74 3.74
N THR A 79 -4.16 -55.95 3.17
CA THR A 79 -5.37 -56.54 2.59
C THR A 79 -6.52 -56.53 3.61
N GLY A 80 -7.67 -55.99 3.19
CA GLY A 80 -8.87 -55.83 4.00
C GLY A 80 -9.09 -54.42 4.55
N ASP A 81 -8.04 -53.60 4.62
CA ASP A 81 -8.10 -52.24 5.16
C ASP A 81 -9.06 -51.37 4.35
N GLN A 82 -9.82 -50.53 5.06
CA GLN A 82 -10.73 -49.58 4.42
C GLN A 82 -9.99 -48.32 3.97
N VAL A 83 -10.44 -47.75 2.85
CA VAL A 83 -9.89 -46.52 2.30
C VAL A 83 -11.01 -45.56 1.89
N ASN A 84 -10.80 -44.25 2.13
CA ASN A 84 -11.68 -43.20 1.63
C ASN A 84 -11.46 -43.03 0.13
N LEU A 85 -12.55 -42.83 -0.62
CA LEU A 85 -12.54 -42.64 -2.07
C LEU A 85 -13.22 -41.33 -2.46
N GLU A 86 -12.60 -40.62 -3.40
CA GLU A 86 -13.19 -39.44 -4.03
C GLU A 86 -12.76 -39.35 -5.51
N ARG A 87 -13.71 -39.07 -6.40
CA ARG A 87 -13.44 -38.79 -7.82
C ARG A 87 -13.05 -37.33 -8.02
N CYS A 88 -12.25 -37.06 -9.04
CA CYS A 88 -11.97 -35.68 -9.43
C CYS A 88 -13.27 -34.91 -9.66
N LEU A 89 -13.34 -33.69 -9.11
CA LEU A 89 -14.48 -32.80 -9.29
C LEU A 89 -14.59 -32.39 -10.78
N PRO A 90 -15.75 -32.59 -11.43
CA PRO A 90 -15.98 -32.10 -12.78
C PRO A 90 -15.96 -30.57 -12.85
N SER A 91 -15.54 -30.01 -13.98
CA SER A 91 -15.63 -28.56 -14.21
C SER A 91 -17.09 -28.10 -14.12
N GLY A 92 -17.34 -27.01 -13.38
CA GLY A 92 -18.68 -26.46 -13.15
C GLY A 92 -19.50 -27.19 -12.07
N ALA A 93 -18.97 -28.22 -11.42
CA ALA A 93 -19.61 -28.86 -10.28
C ALA A 93 -19.50 -27.99 -9.02
N ARG A 94 -20.39 -28.25 -8.05
CA ARG A 94 -20.44 -27.54 -6.77
C ARG A 94 -19.22 -27.90 -5.91
N LEU A 95 -18.58 -26.89 -5.33
CA LEU A 95 -17.46 -27.04 -4.41
C LEU A 95 -17.99 -27.09 -2.96
N ASP A 96 -18.10 -28.28 -2.39
CA ASP A 96 -18.70 -28.49 -1.05
C ASP A 96 -17.68 -28.64 0.09
N GLY A 97 -16.39 -28.75 -0.23
CA GLY A 97 -15.27 -28.68 0.70
C GLY A 97 -14.21 -27.68 0.24
N HIS A 98 -13.03 -27.70 0.87
CA HIS A 98 -11.91 -26.89 0.39
C HIS A 98 -11.20 -27.55 -0.80
N VAL A 99 -10.32 -26.82 -1.49
CA VAL A 99 -9.59 -27.37 -2.62
C VAL A 99 -8.54 -28.37 -2.11
N VAL A 100 -8.71 -29.64 -2.49
CA VAL A 100 -7.78 -30.73 -2.20
C VAL A 100 -7.13 -31.17 -3.51
N GLN A 101 -5.80 -31.16 -3.56
CA GLN A 101 -5.01 -31.56 -4.72
C GLN A 101 -4.85 -33.08 -4.80
N GLY A 102 -4.88 -33.75 -3.65
CA GLY A 102 -4.52 -35.16 -3.51
C GLY A 102 -3.01 -35.35 -3.37
N HIS A 103 -2.32 -34.31 -2.88
CA HIS A 103 -0.88 -34.27 -2.65
C HIS A 103 -0.63 -34.26 -1.15
N VAL A 104 -0.32 -35.42 -0.58
CA VAL A 104 -0.04 -35.54 0.85
C VAL A 104 1.24 -34.79 1.19
N ASP A 105 1.12 -33.79 2.07
CA ASP A 105 2.24 -32.95 2.51
C ASP A 105 3.00 -33.58 3.69
N GLY A 106 2.34 -34.47 4.44
CA GLY A 106 2.96 -35.20 5.53
C GLY A 106 2.03 -36.19 6.22
N ILE A 107 2.58 -36.89 7.20
CA ILE A 107 1.85 -37.90 7.98
C ILE A 107 1.67 -37.38 9.41
N GLY A 108 0.42 -37.34 9.85
CA GLY A 108 0.05 -37.04 11.23
C GLY A 108 -0.28 -38.30 12.03
N VAL A 109 -0.45 -38.14 13.35
CA VAL A 109 -0.90 -39.20 14.25
C VAL A 109 -2.07 -38.70 15.09
N LEU A 110 -3.15 -39.48 15.16
CA LEU A 110 -4.25 -39.21 16.08
C LEU A 110 -3.77 -39.42 17.52
N VAL A 111 -3.70 -38.36 18.32
CA VAL A 111 -3.19 -38.41 19.71
C VAL A 111 -4.27 -38.29 20.77
N GLN A 112 -5.44 -37.73 20.42
CA GLN A 112 -6.56 -37.62 21.35
C GLN A 112 -7.89 -37.71 20.62
N ARG A 113 -8.85 -38.39 21.26
CA ARG A 113 -10.27 -38.39 20.88
C ARG A 113 -11.08 -37.95 22.09
N ASP A 114 -11.88 -36.90 21.93
CA ASP A 114 -12.85 -36.47 22.93
C ASP A 114 -14.25 -36.92 22.50
N PRO A 115 -14.76 -38.03 23.05
CA PRO A 115 -16.08 -38.53 22.68
C PRO A 115 -17.23 -37.65 23.19
N SER A 116 -16.97 -36.69 24.10
CA SER A 116 -18.02 -35.84 24.67
C SER A 116 -18.47 -34.71 23.74
N ASP A 117 -17.58 -34.22 22.88
CA ASP A 117 -17.88 -33.16 21.92
C ASP A 117 -17.31 -33.37 20.51
N GLY A 118 -16.75 -34.55 20.24
CA GLY A 118 -16.31 -34.95 18.90
C GLY A 118 -14.97 -34.35 18.47
N ARG A 119 -14.25 -33.65 19.37
CA ARG A 119 -12.90 -33.14 19.07
C ARG A 119 -11.90 -34.28 18.90
N HIS A 120 -11.09 -34.19 17.86
CA HIS A 120 -9.97 -35.09 17.61
C HIS A 120 -8.70 -34.25 17.44
N ARG A 121 -7.62 -34.64 18.14
CA ARG A 121 -6.32 -33.96 18.07
C ARG A 121 -5.33 -34.83 17.30
N PHE A 122 -4.63 -34.22 16.36
CA PHE A 122 -3.62 -34.86 15.54
C PHE A 122 -2.29 -34.14 15.69
N THR A 123 -1.19 -34.87 15.69
CA THR A 123 0.15 -34.29 15.49
C THR A 123 0.40 -34.07 14.01
N LEU A 124 1.36 -33.20 13.72
CA LEU A 124 1.84 -32.95 12.37
C LEU A 124 3.36 -32.76 12.35
N PRO A 125 4.03 -32.97 11.20
CA PRO A 125 5.43 -32.62 11.05
C PRO A 125 5.67 -31.12 11.34
N PRO A 126 6.76 -30.73 12.02
CA PRO A 126 7.04 -29.32 12.33
C PRO A 126 7.06 -28.39 11.13
N ALA A 127 7.53 -28.88 9.98
CA ALA A 127 7.52 -28.12 8.73
C ALA A 127 6.11 -27.76 8.26
N LEU A 128 5.07 -28.47 8.70
CA LEU A 128 3.68 -28.20 8.33
C LEU A 128 2.96 -27.24 9.28
N ALA A 129 3.53 -26.96 10.46
CA ALA A 129 2.86 -26.20 11.52
C ALA A 129 2.46 -24.78 11.08
N GLU A 130 3.28 -24.13 10.24
CA GLU A 130 3.01 -22.77 9.76
C GLU A 130 1.87 -22.67 8.74
N PHE A 131 1.42 -23.79 8.17
CA PHE A 131 0.33 -23.82 7.19
C PHE A 131 -1.02 -24.15 7.82
N VAL A 132 -1.07 -24.40 9.13
CA VAL A 132 -2.28 -24.76 9.86
C VAL A 132 -2.69 -23.59 10.75
N ALA A 133 -3.87 -23.03 10.49
CA ALA A 133 -4.42 -21.92 11.26
C ALA A 133 -5.75 -22.31 11.90
N GLU A 134 -6.07 -21.73 13.07
CA GLU A 134 -7.41 -21.85 13.64
C GLU A 134 -8.44 -21.28 12.65
N LYS A 135 -9.56 -22.00 12.46
CA LYS A 135 -10.57 -21.76 11.42
C LYS A 135 -10.09 -21.97 9.98
N GLY A 136 -8.86 -22.44 9.77
CA GLY A 136 -8.33 -22.85 8.47
C GLY A 136 -8.83 -24.23 8.04
N SER A 137 -8.55 -24.58 6.79
CA SER A 137 -8.89 -25.88 6.20
C SER A 137 -7.71 -26.85 6.26
N ILE A 138 -8.01 -28.13 6.46
CA ILE A 138 -7.03 -29.22 6.36
C ILE A 138 -7.72 -30.50 5.89
N ALA A 139 -7.06 -31.32 5.08
CA ALA A 139 -7.55 -32.65 4.73
C ALA A 139 -6.84 -33.74 5.55
N ILE A 140 -7.62 -34.66 6.13
CA ILE A 140 -7.12 -35.82 6.87
C ILE A 140 -7.61 -37.11 6.20
N ASP A 141 -6.70 -37.94 5.68
CA ASP A 141 -7.04 -39.09 4.82
C ASP A 141 -8.01 -38.70 3.69
N GLY A 142 -7.83 -37.49 3.15
CA GLY A 142 -8.69 -36.90 2.12
C GLY A 142 -9.98 -36.26 2.64
N VAL A 143 -10.30 -36.31 3.93
CA VAL A 143 -11.50 -35.67 4.49
C VAL A 143 -11.23 -34.19 4.76
N SER A 144 -11.93 -33.30 4.06
CA SER A 144 -11.86 -31.84 4.27
C SER A 144 -12.51 -31.44 5.60
N LEU A 145 -11.73 -30.79 6.47
CA LEU A 145 -12.15 -30.41 7.82
C LEU A 145 -11.69 -28.98 8.17
N THR A 146 -12.41 -28.36 9.10
CA THR A 146 -12.05 -27.06 9.67
C THR A 146 -11.28 -27.27 10.97
N VAL A 147 -10.13 -26.62 11.08
CA VAL A 147 -9.29 -26.63 12.28
C VAL A 147 -9.97 -25.82 13.39
N THR A 148 -10.19 -26.44 14.54
CA THR A 148 -10.81 -25.80 15.71
C THR A 148 -9.79 -25.19 16.65
N SER A 149 -8.55 -25.70 16.65
CA SER A 149 -7.42 -25.17 17.42
C SER A 149 -6.11 -25.71 16.85
N ALA A 150 -5.00 -24.99 17.01
CA ALA A 150 -3.67 -25.45 16.62
C ALA A 150 -2.62 -24.91 17.60
N SER A 151 -1.54 -25.66 17.82
CA SER A 151 -0.38 -25.18 18.56
C SER A 151 0.30 -24.03 17.81
N THR A 152 0.77 -22.99 18.53
CA THR A 152 1.39 -21.80 17.93
C THR A 152 2.51 -22.14 16.95
N ALA A 153 2.44 -21.61 15.72
CA ALA A 153 3.52 -21.66 14.75
C ALA A 153 4.67 -20.76 15.22
N GLY A 154 5.77 -21.34 15.71
CA GLY A 154 6.94 -20.57 16.10
C GLY A 154 8.25 -21.31 15.77
N PRO A 155 9.06 -20.82 14.81
CA PRO A 155 10.48 -21.09 14.78
C PRO A 155 11.18 -20.06 15.69
N HIS A 156 11.00 -20.16 17.00
CA HIS A 156 11.84 -19.45 17.97
C HIS A 156 12.44 -20.46 18.94
N PRO A 157 13.77 -20.68 18.92
CA PRO A 157 14.42 -21.52 19.92
C PRO A 157 14.28 -20.83 21.28
N GLY A 158 13.37 -21.32 22.12
CA GLY A 158 13.21 -20.85 23.50
C GLY A 158 11.78 -20.77 24.07
N GLN A 159 10.73 -21.08 23.29
CA GLN A 159 9.34 -20.94 23.76
C GLN A 159 8.48 -22.22 23.69
N ASP A 160 9.11 -23.40 23.71
CA ASP A 160 8.39 -24.66 23.96
C ASP A 160 8.93 -25.30 25.25
N PRO A 161 8.23 -25.18 26.39
CA PRO A 161 8.73 -25.66 27.68
C PRO A 161 8.84 -27.19 27.78
N GLU A 162 8.29 -27.96 26.82
CA GLU A 162 8.19 -29.44 26.96
C GLU A 162 8.58 -30.27 25.71
N GLY A 163 9.01 -29.66 24.60
CA GLY A 163 9.49 -30.41 23.42
C GLY A 163 8.41 -31.29 22.77
N GLN A 164 7.17 -30.80 22.74
CA GLN A 164 6.01 -31.56 22.28
C GLN A 164 5.83 -31.33 20.77
N ALA A 165 5.56 -32.39 20.00
CA ALA A 165 5.32 -32.27 18.56
C ALA A 165 4.12 -31.33 18.30
N PRO A 166 4.18 -30.47 17.26
CA PRO A 166 3.08 -29.57 16.98
C PRO A 166 1.81 -30.36 16.66
N TRP A 167 0.66 -29.78 17.00
CA TRP A 167 -0.64 -30.43 16.93
C TRP A 167 -1.74 -29.48 16.45
N PHE A 168 -2.83 -30.08 15.98
CA PHE A 168 -4.07 -29.39 15.62
C PHE A 168 -5.29 -30.21 16.02
N GLU A 169 -6.43 -29.54 16.16
CA GLU A 169 -7.72 -30.13 16.50
C GLU A 169 -8.75 -29.89 15.41
N VAL A 170 -9.65 -30.85 15.24
CA VAL A 170 -10.82 -30.78 14.37
C VAL A 170 -12.04 -31.32 15.09
N GLY A 171 -13.22 -30.80 14.76
CA GLY A 171 -14.50 -31.37 15.19
C GLY A 171 -15.01 -32.39 14.18
N LEU A 172 -15.25 -33.62 14.60
CA LEU A 172 -15.84 -34.67 13.75
C LEU A 172 -17.30 -34.91 14.13
N ILE A 173 -18.21 -34.58 13.22
CA ILE A 173 -19.64 -34.87 13.41
C ILE A 173 -19.94 -36.36 13.21
N PRO A 174 -21.05 -36.88 13.76
CA PRO A 174 -21.41 -38.29 13.63
C PRO A 174 -21.50 -38.80 12.19
N ALA A 175 -21.96 -37.96 11.25
CA ALA A 175 -22.01 -38.30 9.83
C ALA A 175 -20.61 -38.54 9.25
N THR A 176 -19.65 -37.63 9.50
CA THR A 176 -18.25 -37.78 9.06
C THR A 176 -17.60 -39.03 9.65
N LEU A 177 -17.84 -39.32 10.93
CA LEU A 177 -17.33 -40.54 11.57
C LEU A 177 -17.91 -41.82 10.94
N LYS A 178 -19.17 -41.80 10.51
CA LYS A 178 -19.85 -42.95 9.92
C LYS A 178 -19.48 -43.18 8.45
N GLU A 179 -19.37 -42.11 7.68
CA GLU A 179 -19.21 -42.17 6.21
C GLU A 179 -17.74 -42.13 5.76
N THR A 180 -16.78 -42.00 6.69
CA THR A 180 -15.34 -41.99 6.40
C THR A 180 -14.58 -42.99 7.28
N THR A 181 -13.33 -43.29 6.90
CA THR A 181 -12.45 -44.17 7.70
C THR A 181 -12.06 -43.56 9.05
N LEU A 182 -12.26 -42.25 9.28
CA LEU A 182 -11.86 -41.58 10.52
C LEU A 182 -12.59 -42.12 11.76
N GLY A 183 -13.81 -42.64 11.63
CA GLY A 183 -14.55 -43.22 12.75
C GLY A 183 -13.87 -44.44 13.38
N ALA A 184 -13.19 -45.24 12.55
CA ALA A 184 -12.51 -46.47 12.94
C ALA A 184 -11.07 -46.25 13.44
N LYS A 185 -10.52 -45.04 13.32
CA LYS A 185 -9.13 -44.74 13.73
C LYS A 185 -9.02 -44.69 15.25
N GLU A 186 -8.07 -45.42 15.80
CA GLU A 186 -7.72 -45.39 17.23
C GLU A 186 -6.59 -44.39 17.50
N VAL A 187 -6.44 -43.95 18.75
CA VAL A 187 -5.27 -43.15 19.17
C VAL A 187 -3.99 -43.93 18.83
N GLY A 188 -3.04 -43.26 18.17
CA GLY A 188 -1.84 -43.86 17.59
C GLY A 188 -1.95 -44.12 16.08
N SER A 189 -3.15 -44.03 15.49
CA SER A 189 -3.31 -44.21 14.05
C SER A 189 -2.64 -43.11 13.25
N ARG A 190 -1.91 -43.52 12.21
CA ARG A 190 -1.31 -42.62 11.21
C ARG A 190 -2.35 -42.18 10.18
N VAL A 191 -2.23 -40.95 9.71
CA VAL A 191 -3.12 -40.33 8.73
C VAL A 191 -2.33 -39.48 7.74
N ASN A 192 -2.79 -39.43 6.49
CA ASN A 192 -2.29 -38.51 5.48
C ASN A 192 -2.84 -37.10 5.78
N LEU A 193 -1.96 -36.09 5.75
CA LEU A 193 -2.32 -34.69 5.91
C LEU A 193 -2.06 -33.94 4.61
N GLU A 194 -3.02 -33.12 4.20
CA GLU A 194 -2.85 -32.12 3.16
C GLU A 194 -3.29 -30.76 3.70
N VAL A 195 -2.39 -29.78 3.68
CA VAL A 195 -2.66 -28.41 4.15
C VAL A 195 -3.25 -27.56 3.02
N ASP A 196 -3.90 -26.45 3.38
CA ASP A 196 -4.55 -25.56 2.41
C ASP A 196 -3.57 -25.11 1.32
N VAL A 197 -3.95 -25.30 0.05
CA VAL A 197 -3.16 -24.92 -1.11
C VAL A 197 -2.82 -23.42 -1.12
N LEU A 198 -3.73 -22.57 -0.63
CA LEU A 198 -3.49 -21.14 -0.52
C LEU A 198 -2.36 -20.84 0.47
N ALA A 199 -2.32 -21.55 1.61
CA ALA A 199 -1.26 -21.38 2.60
C ALA A 199 0.12 -21.73 2.02
N LYS A 200 0.21 -22.77 1.18
CA LYS A 200 1.46 -23.16 0.50
C LYS A 200 2.00 -22.05 -0.41
N TYR A 201 1.13 -21.47 -1.25
CA TYR A 201 1.53 -20.41 -2.17
C TYR A 201 1.82 -19.10 -1.44
N VAL A 202 1.01 -18.72 -0.45
CA VAL A 202 1.28 -17.55 0.39
C VAL A 202 2.64 -17.68 1.07
N ARG A 203 2.95 -18.83 1.68
CA ARG A 203 4.27 -19.06 2.27
C ARG A 203 5.38 -18.99 1.24
N ARG A 204 5.21 -19.60 0.06
CA ARG A 204 6.20 -19.53 -1.03
C ARG A 204 6.42 -18.08 -1.47
N MET A 205 5.36 -17.27 -1.59
CA MET A 205 5.43 -15.83 -1.86
C MET A 205 6.19 -15.09 -0.77
N LEU A 206 5.93 -15.40 0.51
CA LEU A 206 6.66 -14.84 1.64
C LEU A 206 8.15 -15.26 1.66
N THR A 207 8.51 -16.42 1.11
CA THR A 207 9.93 -16.76 0.92
C THR A 207 10.59 -15.87 -0.12
N PHE A 208 9.87 -15.41 -1.14
CA PHE A 208 10.42 -14.49 -2.13
C PHE A 208 10.58 -13.06 -1.57
N THR A 209 9.67 -12.60 -0.70
CA THR A 209 9.84 -11.32 -0.01
C THR A 209 10.97 -11.38 1.02
N GLY A 210 11.21 -12.55 1.64
CA GLY A 210 12.36 -12.79 2.53
C GLY A 210 13.71 -12.96 1.83
N HIS A 211 13.76 -13.24 0.52
CA HIS A 211 15.01 -13.35 -0.26
C HIS A 211 15.44 -12.05 -0.94
N SER A 212 14.66 -10.97 -0.85
CA SER A 212 15.10 -9.62 -1.26
C SER A 212 16.00 -8.95 -0.20
N ALA A 213 16.06 -9.48 1.02
CA ALA A 213 16.82 -8.92 2.13
C ALA A 213 18.20 -9.58 2.39
N SER A 214 18.65 -10.54 1.59
CA SER A 214 20.03 -11.04 1.70
C SER A 214 20.70 -11.33 0.36
N GLN A 215 21.63 -10.44 0.01
CA GLN A 215 22.73 -10.62 -0.95
C GLN A 215 22.35 -10.84 -2.42
N ALA A 216 22.03 -9.74 -3.12
CA ALA A 216 22.45 -9.56 -4.50
C ALA A 216 23.71 -8.67 -4.52
N HIS A 217 24.83 -9.22 -5.01
CA HIS A 217 26.06 -8.46 -5.24
C HIS A 217 25.80 -7.35 -6.28
N ALA A 218 25.65 -6.11 -5.82
CA ALA A 218 25.77 -4.94 -6.68
C ALA A 218 27.25 -4.71 -7.05
N PRO A 219 27.56 -4.21 -8.27
CA PRO A 219 28.89 -3.74 -8.59
C PRO A 219 29.25 -2.59 -7.64
N ALA A 220 30.41 -2.69 -7.00
CA ALA A 220 30.88 -1.70 -6.04
C ALA A 220 31.03 -0.33 -6.72
N GLY A 221 30.30 0.69 -6.26
CA GLY A 221 30.60 2.07 -6.62
C GLY A 221 29.50 3.13 -6.53
N ALA A 222 28.22 2.79 -6.32
CA ALA A 222 27.16 3.80 -6.17
C ALA A 222 26.61 3.83 -4.73
N PRO A 223 26.45 5.00 -4.10
CA PRO A 223 25.82 5.10 -2.79
C PRO A 223 24.35 4.69 -2.91
N ALA A 224 23.95 3.62 -2.23
CA ALA A 224 22.56 3.19 -2.15
C ALA A 224 21.75 4.27 -1.42
N LEU A 225 20.66 4.74 -2.04
CA LEU A 225 19.67 5.57 -1.37
C LEU A 225 18.95 4.73 -0.29
N PRO A 226 18.63 5.31 0.87
CA PRO A 226 17.93 4.61 1.93
C PRO A 226 16.53 4.17 1.48
N THR A 227 16.19 2.91 1.74
CA THR A 227 14.86 2.36 1.50
C THR A 227 13.86 2.92 2.52
N VAL A 228 12.88 3.67 2.04
CA VAL A 228 11.75 4.14 2.85
C VAL A 228 10.60 3.13 2.69
N PRO A 229 10.15 2.44 3.75
CA PRO A 229 8.98 1.58 3.69
C PRO A 229 7.71 2.40 3.43
N GLN A 230 6.81 1.87 2.61
CA GLN A 230 5.53 2.51 2.28
C GLN A 230 4.69 2.70 3.56
N PRO A 231 4.30 3.94 3.91
CA PRO A 231 3.41 4.17 5.04
C PRO A 231 2.02 3.55 4.75
N ALA A 232 1.43 2.90 5.75
CA ALA A 232 0.02 2.53 5.69
C ALA A 232 -0.81 3.79 5.99
N THR A 233 -1.21 4.52 4.95
CA THR A 233 -2.06 5.73 5.07
C THR A 233 -3.47 5.40 4.57
N PRO A 234 -4.54 5.67 5.33
CA PRO A 234 -5.90 5.65 4.77
C PRO A 234 -6.07 6.85 3.83
N ALA A 235 -6.68 6.62 2.66
CA ALA A 235 -6.94 7.61 1.60
C ALA A 235 -7.48 8.98 2.13
N PRO A 236 -7.09 10.12 1.51
CA PRO A 236 -6.72 10.29 0.10
C PRO A 236 -5.40 11.08 -0.08
N LEU A 237 -4.25 10.42 -0.05
CA LEU A 237 -2.97 11.08 -0.34
C LEU A 237 -2.36 10.62 -1.66
N LEU A 238 -1.75 11.56 -2.39
CA LEU A 238 -0.69 11.25 -3.34
C LEU A 238 0.52 10.73 -2.55
N ASP A 239 1.17 9.71 -3.06
CA ASP A 239 2.39 9.14 -2.50
C ASP A 239 3.60 10.07 -2.77
N PRO A 240 4.66 10.03 -1.94
CA PRO A 240 5.90 10.74 -2.23
C PRO A 240 6.52 10.27 -3.55
N ILE A 241 7.16 11.20 -4.28
CA ILE A 241 7.84 10.88 -5.55
C ILE A 241 8.86 9.75 -5.35
N GLU A 242 9.57 9.73 -4.23
CA GLU A 242 10.54 8.68 -3.90
C GLU A 242 9.91 7.28 -3.85
N VAL A 243 8.65 7.15 -3.44
CA VAL A 243 7.94 5.86 -3.43
C VAL A 243 7.68 5.40 -4.86
N ALA A 244 7.23 6.30 -5.73
CA ALA A 244 7.06 6.01 -7.15
C ALA A 244 8.39 5.64 -7.84
N LEU A 245 9.48 6.35 -7.52
CA LEU A 245 10.81 6.02 -8.04
C LEU A 245 11.29 4.64 -7.58
N ASN A 246 11.02 4.25 -6.34
CA ASN A 246 11.35 2.91 -5.84
C ASN A 246 10.55 1.82 -6.58
N HIS A 247 9.26 2.06 -6.85
CA HIS A 247 8.44 1.14 -7.65
C HIS A 247 9.03 0.95 -9.05
N LEU A 248 9.31 2.06 -9.74
CA LEU A 248 9.85 2.04 -11.10
C LEU A 248 11.26 1.45 -11.16
N ALA A 249 12.11 1.70 -10.17
CA ALA A 249 13.43 1.08 -10.07
C ALA A 249 13.32 -0.46 -9.94
N ALA A 250 12.27 -0.96 -9.28
CA ALA A 250 11.94 -2.38 -9.19
C ALA A 250 11.15 -2.92 -10.40
N GLY A 251 10.90 -2.10 -11.43
CA GLY A 251 10.11 -2.47 -12.61
C GLY A 251 8.59 -2.56 -12.36
N ARG A 252 8.10 -2.06 -11.21
CA ARG A 252 6.68 -2.01 -10.88
C ARG A 252 6.01 -0.75 -11.46
N PRO A 253 4.72 -0.82 -11.81
CA PRO A 253 3.97 0.34 -12.28
C PRO A 253 3.64 1.33 -11.15
N VAL A 254 3.35 2.56 -11.56
CA VAL A 254 2.82 3.66 -10.74
C VAL A 254 1.65 4.32 -11.47
N VAL A 255 0.83 5.06 -10.77
CA VAL A 255 -0.23 5.90 -11.34
C VAL A 255 0.21 7.36 -11.24
N VAL A 256 0.06 8.11 -12.32
CA VAL A 256 0.38 9.54 -12.37
C VAL A 256 -0.85 10.29 -12.81
N VAL A 257 -1.23 11.32 -12.05
CA VAL A 257 -2.35 12.21 -12.38
C VAL A 257 -1.84 13.57 -12.84
N ASP A 258 -2.50 14.15 -13.84
CA ASP A 258 -2.25 15.53 -14.27
C ASP A 258 -3.21 16.55 -13.63
N ASP A 259 -3.07 17.82 -14.02
CA ASP A 259 -3.87 18.92 -13.47
C ASP A 259 -5.36 18.77 -13.82
N ALA A 260 -6.24 19.15 -12.88
CA ALA A 260 -7.69 19.11 -13.04
C ALA A 260 -8.21 19.94 -14.24
N ASP A 261 -7.48 20.97 -14.64
CA ASP A 261 -7.80 21.84 -15.78
C ASP A 261 -7.12 21.40 -17.10
N ARG A 262 -6.32 20.32 -17.07
CA ARG A 262 -5.66 19.75 -18.24
C ARG A 262 -6.44 18.56 -18.80
N GLU A 263 -6.13 17.34 -18.40
CA GLU A 263 -6.89 16.13 -18.76
C GLU A 263 -7.71 15.63 -17.57
N ASN A 264 -7.27 15.91 -16.33
CA ASN A 264 -7.83 15.41 -15.08
C ASN A 264 -7.85 13.87 -15.04
N GLU A 265 -6.89 13.25 -15.72
CA GLU A 265 -6.82 11.80 -15.97
C GLU A 265 -5.62 11.20 -15.25
N GLY A 266 -5.70 9.90 -14.96
CA GLY A 266 -4.60 9.15 -14.38
C GLY A 266 -4.06 8.11 -15.35
N ASP A 267 -2.76 8.14 -15.58
CA ASP A 267 -2.07 7.16 -16.40
C ASP A 267 -1.36 6.14 -15.52
N ILE A 268 -1.48 4.86 -15.89
CA ILE A 268 -0.55 3.85 -15.38
C ILE A 268 0.77 3.95 -16.15
N ILE A 269 1.88 4.04 -15.44
CA ILE A 269 3.22 4.24 -16.00
C ILE A 269 4.17 3.14 -15.48
N PHE A 270 4.96 2.54 -16.37
CA PHE A 270 6.06 1.63 -16.00
C PHE A 270 7.22 1.65 -17.00
N PRO A 271 8.44 1.24 -16.62
CA PRO A 271 9.58 1.20 -17.53
C PRO A 271 9.34 0.18 -18.64
N ALA A 272 9.53 0.57 -19.91
CA ALA A 272 9.26 -0.32 -21.03
C ALA A 272 10.17 -1.56 -21.06
N ALA A 273 11.38 -1.46 -20.51
CA ALA A 273 12.30 -2.59 -20.34
C ALA A 273 11.80 -3.63 -19.32
N ALA A 274 10.92 -3.25 -18.41
CA ALA A 274 10.32 -4.13 -17.40
C ALA A 274 8.98 -4.74 -17.85
N ALA A 275 8.57 -4.49 -19.10
CA ALA A 275 7.29 -4.97 -19.60
C ALA A 275 7.24 -6.51 -19.61
N THR A 276 6.23 -7.07 -18.95
CA THR A 276 5.87 -8.49 -19.01
C THR A 276 4.48 -8.65 -19.62
N ALA A 277 4.16 -9.85 -20.12
CA ALA A 277 2.83 -10.12 -20.66
C ALA A 277 1.73 -9.94 -19.60
N GLU A 278 2.01 -10.26 -18.33
CA GLU A 278 1.08 -10.06 -17.21
C GLU A 278 0.86 -8.58 -16.91
N LEU A 279 1.94 -7.81 -16.78
CA LEU A 279 1.85 -6.37 -16.53
C LEU A 279 1.14 -5.64 -17.68
N MET A 280 1.49 -5.98 -18.93
CA MET A 280 0.81 -5.43 -20.11
C MET A 280 -0.67 -5.83 -20.13
N GLY A 281 -1.00 -7.08 -19.81
CA GLY A 281 -2.37 -7.56 -19.71
C GLY A 281 -3.18 -6.83 -18.64
N PHE A 282 -2.58 -6.57 -17.48
CA PHE A 282 -3.15 -5.76 -16.41
C PHE A 282 -3.42 -4.33 -16.87
N THR A 283 -2.43 -3.68 -17.49
CA THR A 283 -2.60 -2.34 -18.06
C THR A 283 -3.76 -2.29 -19.04
N ILE A 284 -3.83 -3.25 -19.99
CA ILE A 284 -4.92 -3.32 -20.99
C ILE A 284 -6.29 -3.51 -20.32
N ARG A 285 -6.37 -4.31 -19.24
CA ARG A 285 -7.65 -4.60 -18.57
C ARG A 285 -8.26 -3.37 -17.92
N HIS A 286 -7.44 -2.44 -17.43
CA HIS A 286 -7.85 -1.31 -16.60
C HIS A 286 -7.71 0.05 -17.29
N SER A 287 -7.20 0.09 -18.51
CA SER A 287 -7.00 1.32 -19.28
C SER A 287 -7.89 1.39 -20.53
N SER A 288 -7.78 2.50 -21.25
CA SER A 288 -8.37 2.72 -22.57
C SER A 288 -7.97 1.65 -23.61
N GLY A 289 -6.89 0.91 -23.35
CA GLY A 289 -6.29 -0.07 -24.27
C GLY A 289 -5.40 0.55 -25.35
N VAL A 290 -5.32 1.89 -25.42
CA VAL A 290 -4.36 2.63 -26.25
C VAL A 290 -3.02 2.65 -25.52
N ILE A 291 -2.10 1.78 -25.92
CA ILE A 291 -0.81 1.65 -25.24
C ILE A 291 0.22 2.53 -25.89
N CYS A 292 0.63 3.56 -25.16
CA CYS A 292 1.62 4.52 -25.60
C CYS A 292 3.00 4.20 -25.03
N VAL A 293 4.06 4.55 -25.77
CA VAL A 293 5.44 4.28 -25.37
C VAL A 293 6.27 5.57 -25.40
N PRO A 294 6.22 6.40 -24.33
CA PRO A 294 7.02 7.61 -24.24
C PRO A 294 8.52 7.34 -24.30
N MET A 295 9.24 8.13 -25.07
CA MET A 295 10.69 8.05 -25.21
C MET A 295 11.31 9.40 -25.56
N THR A 296 12.64 9.47 -25.47
CA THR A 296 13.37 10.64 -25.94
C THR A 296 13.34 10.77 -27.47
N ALA A 297 13.46 12.01 -27.96
CA ALA A 297 13.63 12.28 -29.39
C ALA A 297 14.88 11.59 -29.97
N GLU A 298 15.93 11.38 -29.17
CA GLU A 298 17.12 10.63 -29.58
C GLU A 298 16.79 9.16 -29.84
N ARG A 299 16.07 8.51 -28.92
CA ARG A 299 15.67 7.12 -29.08
C ARG A 299 14.74 6.92 -30.27
N ALA A 300 13.76 7.81 -30.44
CA ALA A 300 12.86 7.78 -31.61
C ALA A 300 13.63 7.94 -32.94
N ARG A 301 14.62 8.83 -33.00
CA ARG A 301 15.49 8.98 -34.20
C ARG A 301 16.34 7.74 -34.45
N HIS A 302 16.93 7.16 -33.40
CA HIS A 302 17.73 5.95 -33.52
C HIS A 302 16.92 4.78 -34.10
N LEU A 303 15.65 4.67 -33.69
CA LEU A 303 14.73 3.66 -34.18
C LEU A 303 14.05 4.02 -35.50
N ASP A 304 14.30 5.19 -36.11
CA ASP A 304 13.58 5.68 -37.29
C ASP A 304 12.04 5.67 -37.09
N LEU A 305 11.59 6.36 -36.04
CA LEU A 305 10.18 6.57 -35.71
C LEU A 305 9.79 8.03 -35.99
N PRO A 306 9.44 8.39 -37.24
CA PRO A 306 9.02 9.75 -37.57
C PRO A 306 7.63 10.06 -36.98
N PRO A 307 7.28 11.36 -36.83
CA PRO A 307 5.93 11.78 -36.45
C PRO A 307 4.85 11.14 -37.31
N MET A 308 3.72 10.79 -36.72
CA MET A 308 2.61 10.13 -37.43
C MET A 308 1.99 11.05 -38.49
N VAL A 309 1.99 12.36 -38.24
CA VAL A 309 1.41 13.39 -39.11
C VAL A 309 2.40 14.53 -39.32
N SER A 310 2.29 15.21 -40.46
CA SER A 310 3.16 16.36 -40.80
C SER A 310 2.76 17.66 -40.10
N SER A 311 1.48 17.80 -39.73
CA SER A 311 0.92 18.93 -38.97
C SER A 311 0.13 18.37 -37.81
N ASN A 312 0.60 18.58 -36.58
CA ASN A 312 -0.08 18.11 -35.38
C ASN A 312 -1.22 19.08 -35.01
N GLU A 313 -2.46 18.61 -35.14
CA GLU A 313 -3.68 19.37 -34.79
C GLU A 313 -4.28 18.92 -33.46
N ASP A 314 -3.62 18.02 -32.73
CA ASP A 314 -4.04 17.59 -31.40
C ASP A 314 -4.11 18.79 -30.44
N PRO A 315 -5.22 19.04 -29.73
CA PRO A 315 -5.36 20.18 -28.82
C PRO A 315 -4.30 20.22 -27.71
N LYS A 316 -3.75 19.06 -27.33
CA LYS A 316 -2.73 18.91 -26.30
C LYS A 316 -1.30 18.78 -26.87
N GLY A 317 -1.18 18.82 -28.21
CA GLY A 317 0.08 18.70 -28.93
C GLY A 317 0.80 17.37 -28.73
N THR A 318 0.07 16.29 -28.45
CA THR A 318 0.66 14.96 -28.15
C THR A 318 1.47 14.45 -29.34
N ALA A 319 2.76 14.16 -29.11
CA ALA A 319 3.74 13.92 -30.16
C ALA A 319 3.84 12.45 -30.55
N TYR A 320 2.79 11.92 -31.18
CA TYR A 320 2.76 10.56 -31.71
C TYR A 320 3.75 10.35 -32.87
N THR A 321 4.47 9.23 -32.84
CA THR A 321 5.16 8.69 -34.01
C THR A 321 4.27 7.72 -34.75
N VAL A 322 4.72 7.26 -35.93
CA VAL A 322 4.13 6.08 -36.58
C VAL A 322 4.09 4.91 -35.60
N SER A 323 2.97 4.16 -35.59
CA SER A 323 2.82 2.98 -34.73
C SER A 323 3.73 1.85 -35.20
N CYS A 324 4.11 0.96 -34.28
CA CYS A 324 5.01 -0.14 -34.57
C CYS A 324 4.72 -1.38 -33.74
N ASP A 325 5.25 -2.51 -34.21
CA ASP A 325 5.36 -3.77 -33.48
C ASP A 325 6.81 -4.27 -33.57
N ALA A 326 7.22 -5.09 -32.61
CA ALA A 326 8.44 -5.88 -32.76
C ALA A 326 8.29 -6.85 -33.93
N LYS A 327 9.30 -6.90 -34.79
CA LYS A 327 9.35 -7.86 -35.91
C LYS A 327 9.36 -9.32 -35.44
N ALA A 328 9.85 -9.55 -34.22
CA ALA A 328 9.86 -10.85 -33.56
C ALA A 328 8.55 -11.18 -32.80
N ALA A 329 7.48 -10.38 -32.94
CA ALA A 329 6.19 -10.70 -32.37
C ALA A 329 5.73 -12.11 -32.79
N GLU A 330 5.14 -12.86 -31.87
CA GLU A 330 4.80 -14.28 -32.06
C GLU A 330 3.60 -14.45 -32.99
N SER A 331 2.73 -13.44 -33.05
CA SER A 331 1.46 -13.51 -33.78
C SER A 331 1.15 -12.24 -34.57
N THR A 332 0.09 -11.53 -34.21
CA THR A 332 -0.43 -10.36 -34.91
C THR A 332 0.05 -9.04 -34.31
N GLY A 333 0.74 -9.06 -33.16
CA GLY A 333 1.23 -7.85 -32.49
C GLY A 333 0.32 -7.31 -31.38
N ILE A 334 -0.98 -7.66 -31.38
CA ILE A 334 -1.98 -7.06 -30.46
C ILE A 334 -2.03 -7.70 -29.07
N SER A 335 -1.54 -8.94 -28.93
CA SER A 335 -1.60 -9.66 -27.66
C SER A 335 -0.78 -8.95 -26.58
N ALA A 336 -1.10 -9.17 -25.30
CA ALA A 336 -0.30 -8.60 -24.21
C ALA A 336 1.17 -9.07 -24.26
N HIS A 337 1.41 -10.30 -24.72
CA HIS A 337 2.75 -10.84 -24.92
C HIS A 337 3.51 -10.09 -26.02
N ASP A 338 2.89 -9.92 -27.19
CA ASP A 338 3.52 -9.24 -28.32
C ASP A 338 3.75 -7.73 -28.06
N ARG A 339 2.80 -7.09 -27.36
CA ARG A 339 2.94 -5.68 -26.94
C ARG A 339 4.03 -5.50 -25.89
N ALA A 340 4.17 -6.43 -24.94
CA ALA A 340 5.29 -6.42 -23.99
C ALA A 340 6.64 -6.61 -24.71
N ALA A 341 6.72 -7.57 -25.64
CA ALA A 341 7.92 -7.77 -26.45
C ALA A 341 8.29 -6.49 -27.23
N THR A 342 7.30 -5.83 -27.84
CA THR A 342 7.49 -4.55 -28.53
C THR A 342 8.01 -3.46 -27.59
N ALA A 343 7.45 -3.31 -26.39
CA ALA A 343 7.94 -2.35 -25.39
C ALA A 343 9.41 -2.61 -25.02
N THR A 344 9.81 -3.87 -24.81
CA THR A 344 11.21 -4.21 -24.49
C THR A 344 12.16 -3.94 -25.65
N VAL A 345 11.74 -4.18 -26.90
CA VAL A 345 12.51 -3.80 -28.09
C VAL A 345 12.68 -2.28 -28.14
N LEU A 346 11.59 -1.52 -27.97
CA LEU A 346 11.67 -0.05 -27.97
C LEU A 346 12.59 0.50 -26.87
N ALA A 347 12.72 -0.17 -25.73
CA ALA A 347 13.59 0.22 -24.63
C ALA A 347 15.07 -0.16 -24.82
N SER A 348 15.36 -1.24 -25.55
CA SER A 348 16.70 -1.84 -25.61
C SER A 348 17.69 -1.02 -26.44
N ALA A 349 18.83 -0.64 -25.85
CA ALA A 349 19.89 0.08 -26.56
C ALA A 349 20.51 -0.69 -27.75
N GLU A 350 20.34 -2.02 -27.80
CA GLU A 350 20.91 -2.90 -28.83
C GLU A 350 20.03 -3.02 -30.08
N THR A 351 18.81 -2.45 -30.06
CA THR A 351 17.83 -2.63 -31.14
C THR A 351 17.78 -1.43 -32.07
N GLY A 352 17.61 -1.73 -33.36
CA GLY A 352 17.58 -0.77 -34.46
C GLY A 352 16.26 -0.74 -35.23
N PRO A 353 16.14 0.11 -36.27
CA PRO A 353 14.94 0.22 -37.10
C PRO A 353 14.46 -1.09 -37.72
N GLU A 354 15.40 -2.01 -38.01
CA GLU A 354 15.17 -3.33 -38.63
C GLU A 354 14.45 -4.34 -37.73
N ASP A 355 14.43 -4.09 -36.43
CA ASP A 355 13.76 -4.90 -35.41
C ASP A 355 12.26 -4.54 -35.27
N LEU A 356 11.80 -3.52 -36.00
CA LEU A 356 10.45 -2.99 -35.92
C LEU A 356 9.71 -3.10 -37.27
N THR A 357 8.42 -3.45 -37.20
CA THR A 357 7.48 -3.32 -38.32
C THR A 357 6.57 -2.11 -38.11
N ARG A 358 6.16 -1.45 -39.22
CA ARG A 358 5.27 -0.28 -39.23
C ARG A 358 4.21 -0.48 -40.32
N PRO A 359 2.90 -0.25 -40.05
CA PRO A 359 2.33 0.10 -38.75
C PRO A 359 2.40 -1.08 -37.76
N GLY A 360 1.96 -0.85 -36.53
CA GLY A 360 1.74 -1.86 -35.51
C GLY A 360 0.75 -1.39 -34.43
N HIS A 361 0.81 -2.00 -33.25
CA HIS A 361 -0.21 -1.85 -32.20
C HIS A 361 0.30 -1.11 -30.96
N MET A 362 1.56 -0.69 -30.94
CA MET A 362 2.13 0.20 -29.94
C MET A 362 2.30 1.61 -30.52
N PHE A 363 2.05 2.63 -29.71
CA PHE A 363 2.07 4.03 -30.13
C PHE A 363 3.19 4.82 -29.45
N PRO A 364 4.39 4.92 -30.06
CA PRO A 364 5.47 5.67 -29.45
C PRO A 364 5.16 7.17 -29.39
N LEU A 365 5.58 7.80 -28.29
CA LEU A 365 5.41 9.23 -28.03
C LEU A 365 6.78 9.88 -27.79
N ILE A 366 7.01 11.06 -28.34
CA ILE A 366 8.25 11.80 -28.13
C ILE A 366 8.07 12.81 -27.00
N ALA A 367 8.85 12.68 -25.92
CA ALA A 367 8.85 13.64 -24.83
C ALA A 367 9.65 14.92 -25.18
N ASP A 368 9.25 16.06 -24.62
CA ASP A 368 10.06 17.28 -24.61
C ASP A 368 11.46 16.99 -24.00
N PRO A 369 12.56 17.50 -24.59
CA PRO A 369 13.91 17.23 -24.09
C PRO A 369 14.15 17.75 -22.67
N ARG A 370 13.34 18.69 -22.16
CA ARG A 370 13.39 19.18 -20.78
C ARG A 370 12.50 18.36 -19.83
N GLY A 371 11.74 17.38 -20.34
CA GLY A 371 10.77 16.60 -19.57
C GLY A 371 9.64 17.48 -19.06
N VAL A 372 9.15 17.22 -17.84
CA VAL A 372 8.04 17.96 -17.23
C VAL A 372 8.34 19.44 -17.00
N LEU A 373 9.62 19.85 -17.04
CA LEU A 373 10.01 21.26 -17.01
C LEU A 373 9.81 21.98 -18.36
N GLY A 374 9.60 21.21 -19.44
CA GLY A 374 9.30 21.72 -20.77
C GLY A 374 7.82 21.65 -21.12
N ARG A 375 7.17 20.53 -20.76
CA ARG A 375 5.74 20.28 -20.98
C ARG A 375 5.19 19.39 -19.85
N ASP A 376 4.13 19.87 -19.21
CA ASP A 376 3.49 19.21 -18.06
C ASP A 376 2.53 18.08 -18.53
N GLY A 377 3.07 17.07 -19.22
CA GLY A 377 2.29 15.97 -19.79
C GLY A 377 2.73 14.59 -19.29
N HIS A 378 1.83 13.61 -19.37
CA HIS A 378 2.12 12.21 -19.01
C HIS A 378 3.29 11.64 -19.81
N THR A 379 3.44 12.01 -21.08
CA THR A 379 4.59 11.65 -21.93
C THR A 379 5.92 12.05 -21.28
N GLU A 380 6.01 13.31 -20.83
CA GLU A 380 7.22 13.84 -20.21
C GLU A 380 7.46 13.24 -18.82
N ALA A 381 6.40 13.12 -18.02
CA ALA A 381 6.48 12.51 -16.70
C ALA A 381 7.02 11.08 -16.76
N ALA A 382 6.55 10.27 -17.71
CA ALA A 382 6.99 8.89 -17.88
C ALA A 382 8.50 8.76 -18.15
N VAL A 383 9.03 9.61 -19.04
CA VAL A 383 10.46 9.63 -19.39
C VAL A 383 11.31 10.13 -18.21
N ASP A 384 10.87 11.19 -17.53
CA ASP A 384 11.57 11.72 -16.36
C ASP A 384 11.61 10.74 -15.20
N LEU A 385 10.50 10.08 -14.91
CA LEU A 385 10.40 9.09 -13.86
C LEU A 385 11.31 7.89 -14.14
N CYS A 386 11.35 7.41 -15.39
CA CYS A 386 12.30 6.36 -15.78
C CYS A 386 13.76 6.82 -15.60
N ARG A 387 14.09 8.05 -16.01
CA ARG A 387 15.44 8.62 -15.82
C ARG A 387 15.83 8.69 -14.34
N LEU A 388 14.94 9.22 -13.50
CA LEU A 388 15.15 9.38 -12.06
C LEU A 388 15.26 8.03 -11.33
N ALA A 389 14.54 7.01 -11.81
CA ALA A 389 14.59 5.65 -11.29
C ALA A 389 15.79 4.83 -11.81
N GLY A 390 16.64 5.41 -12.66
CA GLY A 390 17.80 4.72 -13.23
C GLY A 390 17.47 3.69 -14.32
N GLN A 391 16.28 3.80 -14.93
CA GLN A 391 15.83 2.95 -16.04
C GLN A 391 16.18 3.57 -17.39
N SER A 392 16.05 2.77 -18.47
CA SER A 392 16.05 3.33 -19.83
C SER A 392 14.98 4.41 -19.96
N GLU A 393 15.28 5.51 -20.65
CA GLU A 393 14.38 6.66 -20.85
C GLU A 393 13.23 6.36 -21.85
N VAL A 394 12.61 5.19 -21.70
CA VAL A 394 11.50 4.64 -22.47
C VAL A 394 10.52 3.99 -21.49
N ALA A 395 9.28 4.45 -21.50
CA ALA A 395 8.21 4.00 -20.61
C ALA A 395 7.04 3.43 -21.40
N VAL A 396 6.12 2.76 -20.73
CA VAL A 396 4.77 2.48 -21.21
C VAL A 396 3.78 3.30 -20.39
N ILE A 397 2.82 3.92 -21.06
CA ILE A 397 1.69 4.62 -20.43
C ILE A 397 0.35 4.21 -21.03
N ALA A 398 -0.71 4.26 -20.23
CA ALA A 398 -2.09 4.17 -20.69
C ALA A 398 -3.07 4.79 -19.68
N GLU A 399 -4.10 5.48 -20.16
CA GLU A 399 -5.07 6.21 -19.34
C GLU A 399 -6.06 5.24 -18.67
N LEU A 400 -6.29 5.36 -17.36
CA LEU A 400 -7.16 4.48 -16.59
C LEU A 400 -8.65 4.82 -16.78
N VAL A 401 -9.47 3.78 -16.93
CA VAL A 401 -10.92 3.90 -17.22
C VAL A 401 -11.77 3.02 -16.32
N HIS A 402 -12.97 3.48 -16.02
CA HIS A 402 -14.04 2.66 -15.47
C HIS A 402 -14.57 1.68 -16.52
N ASP A 403 -15.19 0.57 -16.07
CA ASP A 403 -15.81 -0.42 -16.96
C ASP A 403 -16.98 0.17 -17.79
N ASP A 404 -17.54 1.31 -17.39
CA ASP A 404 -18.56 2.05 -18.17
C ASP A 404 -17.97 2.94 -19.28
N GLY A 405 -16.64 2.99 -19.39
CA GLY A 405 -15.89 3.76 -20.37
C GLY A 405 -15.58 5.21 -19.97
N SER A 406 -16.00 5.65 -18.78
CA SER A 406 -15.60 6.95 -18.24
C SER A 406 -14.17 6.93 -17.67
N MET A 407 -13.48 8.05 -17.70
CA MET A 407 -12.10 8.16 -17.20
C MET A 407 -12.07 8.18 -15.67
N MET A 408 -11.11 7.48 -15.07
CA MET A 408 -10.93 7.53 -13.61
C MET A 408 -10.39 8.89 -13.17
N ARG A 409 -11.03 9.48 -12.16
CA ARG A 409 -10.60 10.73 -11.49
C ARG A 409 -9.94 10.44 -10.15
N LEU A 410 -9.30 11.44 -9.55
CA LEU A 410 -8.44 11.28 -8.36
C LEU A 410 -8.99 10.35 -7.25
N PRO A 411 -10.26 10.44 -6.81
CA PRO A 411 -10.77 9.51 -5.78
C PRO A 411 -10.74 8.04 -6.24
N ALA A 412 -11.19 7.77 -7.47
CA ALA A 412 -11.15 6.43 -8.05
C ALA A 412 -9.72 5.96 -8.33
N LEU A 413 -8.83 6.86 -8.75
CA LEU A 413 -7.41 6.57 -8.94
C LEU A 413 -6.74 6.15 -7.63
N ARG A 414 -7.11 6.78 -6.50
CA ARG A 414 -6.60 6.39 -5.18
C ARG A 414 -7.12 5.02 -4.77
N GLU A 415 -8.42 4.77 -4.89
CA GLU A 415 -9.01 3.45 -4.61
C GLU A 415 -8.38 2.35 -5.47
N PHE A 416 -8.20 2.62 -6.77
CA PHE A 416 -7.52 1.72 -7.70
C PHE A 416 -6.07 1.46 -7.28
N SER A 417 -5.33 2.52 -6.94
CA SER A 417 -3.93 2.40 -6.54
C SER A 417 -3.79 1.64 -5.23
N ASP A 418 -4.69 1.82 -4.27
CA ASP A 418 -4.69 1.06 -3.01
C ASP A 418 -5.01 -0.42 -3.24
N ALA A 419 -6.05 -0.71 -4.04
CA ALA A 419 -6.45 -2.07 -4.37
C ALA A 419 -5.36 -2.86 -5.10
N HIS A 420 -4.49 -2.17 -5.83
CA HIS A 420 -3.41 -2.76 -6.64
C HIS A 420 -2.00 -2.49 -6.10
N GLU A 421 -1.89 -1.91 -4.89
CA GLU A 421 -0.62 -1.55 -4.26
C GLU A 421 0.32 -0.73 -5.16
N LEU A 422 -0.25 0.27 -5.83
CA LEU A 422 0.44 1.20 -6.71
C LEU A 422 0.69 2.53 -6.00
N ALA A 423 1.82 3.16 -6.31
CA ALA A 423 2.05 4.54 -5.91
C ALA A 423 1.26 5.47 -6.83
N LEU A 424 0.54 6.44 -6.28
CA LEU A 424 -0.19 7.48 -7.01
C LEU A 424 0.47 8.83 -6.78
N ILE A 425 0.99 9.47 -7.82
CA ILE A 425 1.67 10.77 -7.71
C ILE A 425 1.06 11.80 -8.68
N SER A 426 1.37 13.08 -8.52
CA SER A 426 1.00 14.10 -9.51
C SER A 426 2.18 14.58 -10.36
N ILE A 427 1.88 15.05 -11.58
CA ILE A 427 2.87 15.75 -12.41
C ILE A 427 3.38 17.02 -11.70
N ALA A 428 2.53 17.71 -10.93
CA ALA A 428 2.91 18.88 -10.16
C ALA A 428 4.00 18.57 -9.12
N ASP A 429 3.84 17.49 -8.35
CA ASP A 429 4.84 17.04 -7.38
C ASP A 429 6.15 16.63 -8.07
N LEU A 430 6.06 16.04 -9.27
CA LEU A 430 7.23 15.68 -10.06
C LEU A 430 7.98 16.92 -10.59
N ILE A 431 7.26 17.96 -11.00
CA ILE A 431 7.85 19.25 -11.40
C ILE A 431 8.62 19.85 -10.22
N GLU A 432 8.01 19.89 -9.03
CA GLU A 432 8.65 20.39 -7.81
C GLU A 432 9.87 19.54 -7.43
N TYR A 433 9.75 18.21 -7.48
CA TYR A 433 10.86 17.29 -7.19
C TYR A 433 12.06 17.50 -8.14
N ARG A 434 11.79 17.85 -9.40
CA ARG A 434 12.83 18.21 -10.38
C ARG A 434 13.36 19.64 -10.24
N GLY A 435 12.90 20.39 -9.23
CA GLY A 435 13.32 21.77 -8.95
C GLY A 435 12.64 22.82 -9.83
N GLY A 436 11.52 22.48 -10.45
CA GLY A 436 10.67 23.41 -11.20
C GLY A 436 9.59 24.07 -10.34
N THR A 437 8.86 25.02 -10.93
CA THR A 437 7.70 25.66 -10.31
C THR A 437 6.44 25.19 -11.04
N PRO A 438 5.53 24.44 -10.40
CA PRO A 438 4.27 24.00 -11.03
C PRO A 438 3.35 25.20 -11.30
N ARG A 439 2.37 25.04 -12.20
CA ARG A 439 1.41 26.10 -12.51
C ARG A 439 0.51 26.40 -11.30
N PRO A 440 0.02 27.64 -11.13
CA PRO A 440 -0.80 28.03 -9.98
C PRO A 440 -2.05 27.16 -9.75
N ASP A 441 -2.65 26.64 -10.82
CA ASP A 441 -3.90 25.89 -10.80
C ASP A 441 -3.70 24.36 -10.65
N ALA A 442 -2.45 23.91 -10.50
CA ALA A 442 -2.07 22.50 -10.46
C ALA A 442 -2.48 21.82 -9.15
N VAL A 443 -3.62 21.10 -9.15
CA VAL A 443 -4.18 20.18 -8.12
C VAL A 443 -4.39 20.76 -6.70
N ARG A 444 -3.69 21.84 -6.29
CA ARG A 444 -3.79 22.48 -4.99
C ARG A 444 -5.09 23.27 -4.81
N GLU A 445 -5.66 23.87 -5.85
CA GLU A 445 -6.89 24.68 -5.73
C GLU A 445 -8.16 23.85 -5.47
N ALA A 446 -8.25 22.64 -6.02
CA ALA A 446 -9.41 21.76 -5.81
C ALA A 446 -9.51 21.24 -4.37
N TYR A 447 -8.40 21.28 -3.62
CA TYR A 447 -8.34 20.91 -2.21
C TYR A 447 -8.81 22.02 -1.25
N LEU A 448 -8.80 23.28 -1.70
CA LEU A 448 -8.99 24.45 -0.84
C LEU A 448 -10.42 25.02 -0.82
N THR A 449 -11.31 24.57 -1.72
CA THR A 449 -12.61 25.23 -1.95
C THR A 449 -13.85 24.44 -1.54
N SER A 450 -13.72 23.24 -0.95
CA SER A 450 -14.89 22.41 -0.61
C SER A 450 -15.14 22.29 0.91
N TRP A 451 -15.34 23.41 1.61
CA TRP A 451 -16.06 23.37 2.89
C TRP A 451 -17.50 23.88 2.72
N GLU A 452 -18.38 22.99 2.24
CA GLU A 452 -19.84 23.16 2.33
C GLU A 452 -20.51 22.06 3.19
N ALA A 453 -19.71 21.19 3.82
CA ALA A 453 -20.20 20.03 4.54
C ALA A 453 -20.86 20.40 5.89
N PRO A 454 -22.05 19.89 6.22
CA PRO A 454 -22.70 20.05 7.53
C PRO A 454 -21.81 19.61 8.71
N LYS A 455 -22.00 20.19 9.90
CA LYS A 455 -21.21 19.89 11.12
C LYS A 455 -21.02 18.40 11.43
N GLU A 456 -22.02 17.56 11.13
CA GLU A 456 -21.94 16.11 11.33
C GLU A 456 -20.94 15.42 10.38
N GLU A 457 -20.77 15.93 9.17
CA GLU A 457 -19.81 15.42 8.18
C GLU A 457 -18.37 15.87 8.50
N ALA A 458 -18.20 17.08 9.06
CA ALA A 458 -16.88 17.57 9.47
C ALA A 458 -16.20 16.67 10.52
N SER A 459 -16.98 16.11 11.45
CA SER A 459 -16.45 15.17 12.45
C SER A 459 -15.92 13.86 11.83
N ARG A 460 -16.36 13.52 10.61
CA ARG A 460 -15.90 12.33 9.88
C ARG A 460 -14.57 12.55 9.18
N LEU A 461 -14.09 13.79 9.04
CA LEU A 461 -12.80 14.13 8.42
C LEU A 461 -11.60 13.81 9.31
N VAL A 462 -11.87 13.52 10.59
CA VAL A 462 -10.84 13.21 11.58
C VAL A 462 -11.23 11.97 12.39
N SER A 463 -10.26 11.31 13.00
CA SER A 463 -10.51 10.23 13.96
C SER A 463 -9.72 10.44 15.24
N GLY A 464 -10.43 10.42 16.37
CA GLY A 464 -9.85 10.60 17.69
C GLY A 464 -9.31 9.28 18.26
N GLY A 465 -8.08 9.30 18.75
CA GLY A 465 -7.47 8.22 19.50
C GLY A 465 -7.92 8.17 20.96
N PRO A 466 -7.29 7.31 21.79
CA PRO A 466 -7.59 7.25 23.22
C PRO A 466 -7.25 8.56 23.93
N VAL A 467 -8.04 8.93 24.93
CA VAL A 467 -7.77 10.06 25.81
C VAL A 467 -6.87 9.60 26.95
N VAL A 468 -5.78 10.33 27.20
CA VAL A 468 -4.82 10.04 28.29
C VAL A 468 -4.57 11.28 29.13
N THR A 469 -4.28 11.08 30.42
CA THR A 469 -3.87 12.17 31.30
C THR A 469 -2.38 12.44 31.12
N LEU A 470 -2.03 13.71 30.85
CA LEU A 470 -0.66 14.16 30.61
C LEU A 470 -0.25 15.21 31.65
N PRO A 471 0.52 14.84 32.68
CA PRO A 471 1.12 15.79 33.60
C PRO A 471 2.31 16.49 32.91
N THR A 472 2.33 17.82 32.98
CA THR A 472 3.37 18.68 32.39
C THR A 472 3.83 19.71 33.42
N ASP A 473 4.92 20.43 33.10
CA ASP A 473 5.38 21.55 33.92
C ASP A 473 4.36 22.70 33.98
N PHE A 474 3.42 22.76 33.02
CA PHE A 474 2.36 23.75 32.92
C PHE A 474 1.05 23.29 33.57
N GLY A 475 1.05 22.13 34.23
CA GLY A 475 -0.13 21.51 34.83
C GLY A 475 -0.57 20.22 34.14
N VAL A 476 -1.74 19.71 34.53
CA VAL A 476 -2.28 18.43 34.05
C VAL A 476 -3.33 18.67 32.97
N PHE A 477 -3.18 17.98 31.83
CA PHE A 477 -4.09 18.04 30.70
C PHE A 477 -4.68 16.65 30.37
N ASN A 478 -5.85 16.63 29.73
CA ASN A 478 -6.31 15.48 28.97
C ASN A 478 -5.81 15.63 27.53
N ALA A 479 -4.99 14.68 27.10
CA ALA A 479 -4.40 14.65 25.77
C ALA A 479 -5.12 13.63 24.88
N GLN A 480 -5.38 14.01 23.64
CA GLN A 480 -5.95 13.13 22.63
C GLN A 480 -5.30 13.41 21.28
N VAL A 481 -4.85 12.37 20.60
CA VAL A 481 -4.38 12.46 19.21
C VAL A 481 -5.58 12.38 18.27
N TRP A 482 -5.57 13.20 17.23
CA TRP A 482 -6.56 13.23 16.17
C TRP A 482 -5.87 13.08 14.82
N THR A 483 -6.25 12.06 14.05
CA THR A 483 -5.74 11.86 12.69
C THR A 483 -6.65 12.57 11.70
N GLU A 484 -6.10 13.47 10.89
CA GLU A 484 -6.79 14.08 9.74
C GLU A 484 -6.72 13.14 8.54
N HIS A 485 -7.86 12.70 8.01
CA HIS A 485 -7.89 11.70 6.93
C HIS A 485 -7.32 12.25 5.63
N ALA A 486 -7.57 13.53 5.35
CA ALA A 486 -7.10 14.19 4.14
C ALA A 486 -5.57 14.20 4.01
N THR A 487 -4.86 14.38 5.12
CA THR A 487 -3.40 14.59 5.13
C THR A 487 -2.63 13.46 5.81
N GLY A 488 -3.32 12.59 6.56
CA GLY A 488 -2.71 11.62 7.47
C GLY A 488 -2.00 12.24 8.67
N HIS A 489 -2.01 13.57 8.84
CA HIS A 489 -1.35 14.21 9.96
C HIS A 489 -2.05 13.87 11.27
N GLU A 490 -1.22 13.55 12.28
CA GLU A 490 -1.68 13.37 13.65
C GLU A 490 -1.53 14.69 14.41
N HIS A 491 -2.65 15.30 14.79
CA HIS A 491 -2.68 16.51 15.61
C HIS A 491 -2.88 16.15 17.09
N LEU A 492 -2.34 16.95 18.00
CA LEU A 492 -2.49 16.72 19.43
C LEU A 492 -3.42 17.78 20.05
N LEU A 493 -4.55 17.34 20.60
CA LEU A 493 -5.44 18.18 21.39
C LEU A 493 -5.12 18.01 22.88
N LEU A 494 -4.82 19.11 23.56
CA LEU A 494 -4.67 19.20 25.01
C LEU A 494 -5.85 19.97 25.59
N ALA A 495 -6.63 19.34 26.45
CA ALA A 495 -7.74 19.96 27.17
C ALA A 495 -7.35 20.18 28.63
N ALA A 496 -7.47 21.44 29.11
CA ALA A 496 -7.39 21.75 30.53
C ALA A 496 -8.68 21.32 31.26
N GLN A 497 -8.67 21.39 32.59
CA GLN A 497 -9.88 21.13 33.36
C GLN A 497 -10.89 22.27 33.19
N ASP A 498 -12.18 21.93 33.28
CA ASP A 498 -13.31 22.85 33.28
C ASP A 498 -13.28 23.93 32.17
N PRO A 499 -13.11 23.56 30.87
CA PRO A 499 -13.23 24.52 29.78
C PRO A 499 -14.64 25.14 29.78
N ASP A 500 -14.73 26.44 29.50
CA ASP A 500 -16.01 27.13 29.32
C ASP A 500 -16.86 26.36 28.29
N PRO A 501 -18.07 25.90 28.65
CA PRO A 501 -18.89 25.04 27.79
C PRO A 501 -19.52 25.80 26.62
N GLU A 502 -19.66 27.12 26.68
CA GLU A 502 -20.23 27.93 25.61
C GLU A 502 -19.16 28.53 24.71
N GLN A 503 -18.06 29.02 25.31
CA GLN A 503 -17.01 29.72 24.57
C GLN A 503 -15.60 29.45 25.14
N PRO A 504 -15.07 28.23 24.97
CA PRO A 504 -13.77 27.86 25.50
C PRO A 504 -12.64 28.71 24.89
N LEU A 505 -11.59 28.93 25.68
CA LEU A 505 -10.34 29.47 25.16
C LEU A 505 -9.66 28.40 24.31
N VAL A 506 -9.24 28.74 23.09
CA VAL A 506 -8.59 27.81 22.17
C VAL A 506 -7.29 28.42 21.66
N ARG A 507 -6.21 27.66 21.71
CA ARG A 507 -4.95 27.96 21.03
C ARG A 507 -4.76 27.00 19.86
N LEU A 508 -4.71 27.52 18.64
CA LEU A 508 -4.20 26.78 17.48
C LEU A 508 -2.69 27.02 17.34
N HIS A 509 -1.89 26.06 17.77
CA HIS A 509 -0.43 26.13 17.68
C HIS A 509 0.05 25.39 16.43
N SER A 510 0.80 26.07 15.57
CA SER A 510 1.40 25.47 14.38
C SER A 510 2.75 24.87 14.77
N GLU A 511 2.99 23.62 14.40
CA GLU A 511 4.25 22.92 14.64
C GLU A 511 5.48 23.75 14.22
N CYS A 512 6.47 23.82 15.11
CA CYS A 512 7.74 24.48 14.86
C CYS A 512 8.85 23.77 15.65
N VAL A 513 9.45 22.72 15.10
CA VAL A 513 10.51 21.92 15.76
C VAL A 513 11.64 22.81 16.26
N THR A 514 12.10 23.75 15.44
CA THR A 514 13.21 24.64 15.82
C THR A 514 12.86 25.54 17.02
N GLY A 515 11.62 25.99 17.14
CA GLY A 515 11.18 26.90 18.21
C GLY A 515 10.66 26.16 19.44
N ASP A 516 9.84 25.14 19.24
CA ASP A 516 9.10 24.44 20.27
C ASP A 516 9.97 23.37 20.96
N VAL A 517 10.81 22.67 20.21
CA VAL A 517 11.64 21.55 20.72
C VAL A 517 13.07 21.99 21.01
N ILE A 518 13.69 22.75 20.08
CA ILE A 518 15.10 23.17 20.20
C ILE A 518 15.24 24.55 20.86
N HIS A 519 14.13 25.23 21.15
CA HIS A 519 14.11 26.55 21.79
C HIS A 519 14.90 27.63 21.05
N SER A 520 14.90 27.61 19.72
CA SER A 520 15.55 28.64 18.90
C SER A 520 14.97 30.02 19.16
N HIS A 521 15.85 31.01 19.35
CA HIS A 521 15.48 32.42 19.51
C HIS A 521 15.18 33.15 18.20
N ARG A 522 15.34 32.50 17.02
CA ARG A 522 15.03 33.12 15.72
C ARG A 522 13.55 33.29 15.45
N CYS A 523 12.70 32.61 16.21
CA CYS A 523 11.26 32.76 16.19
C CYS A 523 10.73 32.82 17.62
N ASP A 524 9.47 33.19 17.78
CA ASP A 524 8.80 33.29 19.07
C ASP A 524 7.91 32.08 19.39
N CYS A 525 7.86 31.06 18.50
CA CYS A 525 6.96 29.90 18.60
C CYS A 525 7.03 29.19 19.96
N GLY A 526 8.23 28.84 20.44
CA GLY A 526 8.39 28.14 21.71
C GLY A 526 7.88 28.96 22.90
N THR A 527 8.13 30.28 22.91
CA THR A 527 7.61 31.16 23.97
C THR A 527 6.10 31.34 23.91
N GLN A 528 5.53 31.37 22.69
CA GLN A 528 4.08 31.38 22.53
C GLN A 528 3.44 30.06 22.95
N LEU A 529 4.10 28.91 22.70
CA LEU A 529 3.61 27.61 23.14
C LEU A 529 3.55 27.54 24.66
N ALA A 530 4.65 27.88 25.34
CA ALA A 530 4.72 27.91 26.80
C ALA A 530 3.66 28.83 27.40
N SER A 531 3.58 30.09 26.93
CA SER A 531 2.57 31.05 27.42
C SER A 531 1.14 30.60 27.14
N ALA A 532 0.89 29.90 26.04
CA ALA A 532 -0.43 29.38 25.74
C ALA A 532 -0.79 28.18 26.62
N LEU A 533 0.15 27.28 26.93
CA LEU A 533 -0.07 26.17 27.86
C LEU A 533 -0.42 26.69 29.26
N ASP A 534 0.33 27.68 29.78
CA ASP A 534 0.03 28.34 31.05
C ASP A 534 -1.38 28.96 31.04
N THR A 535 -1.67 29.81 30.04
CA THR A 535 -2.96 30.51 29.95
C THR A 535 -4.13 29.53 29.81
N VAL A 536 -3.98 28.48 29.00
CA VAL A 536 -5.03 27.47 28.79
C VAL A 536 -5.24 26.65 30.06
N HIS A 537 -4.18 26.32 30.81
CA HIS A 537 -4.29 25.63 32.08
C HIS A 537 -5.00 26.49 33.14
N GLU A 538 -4.61 27.76 33.27
CA GLU A 538 -5.15 28.67 34.28
C GLU A 538 -6.61 29.04 34.04
N LEU A 539 -6.98 29.33 32.78
CA LEU A 539 -8.30 29.85 32.43
C LEU A 539 -9.29 28.78 31.96
N GLY A 540 -8.83 27.54 31.76
CA GLY A 540 -9.62 26.46 31.16
C GLY A 540 -9.77 26.62 29.65
N GLY A 541 -9.55 25.55 28.89
CA GLY A 541 -9.63 25.59 27.43
C GLY A 541 -8.91 24.45 26.72
N TYR A 542 -8.61 24.69 25.44
CA TYR A 542 -7.96 23.74 24.54
C TYR A 542 -6.71 24.32 23.91
N LEU A 543 -5.66 23.51 23.78
CA LEU A 543 -4.54 23.77 22.88
C LEU A 543 -4.49 22.65 21.83
N LEU A 544 -4.56 23.04 20.56
CA LEU A 544 -4.42 22.12 19.44
C LEU A 544 -3.07 22.36 18.77
N TYR A 545 -2.19 21.36 18.87
CA TYR A 545 -0.89 21.35 18.23
C TYR A 545 -1.01 20.70 16.84
N LEU A 546 -0.97 21.54 15.81
CA LEU A 546 -1.17 21.18 14.42
C LEU A 546 0.15 20.80 13.76
N ARG A 547 0.36 19.49 13.58
CA ARG A 547 1.43 18.90 12.78
C ARG A 547 1.21 19.12 11.28
N GLY A 548 2.31 19.10 10.51
CA GLY A 548 2.29 19.42 9.07
C GLY A 548 2.43 20.93 8.76
N HIS A 549 2.50 21.77 9.79
CA HIS A 549 2.60 23.24 9.65
C HIS A 549 4.03 23.79 9.71
N GLU A 550 5.03 22.91 9.79
CA GLU A 550 6.43 23.30 9.88
C GLU A 550 6.83 24.21 8.71
N GLY A 551 7.55 25.29 9.02
CA GLY A 551 7.98 26.27 8.02
C GLY A 551 6.84 27.05 7.36
N ARG A 552 5.61 27.01 7.89
CA ARG A 552 4.37 27.47 7.22
C ARG A 552 3.86 26.50 6.14
N GLY A 553 4.06 25.21 6.36
CA GLY A 553 3.61 24.15 5.45
C GLY A 553 4.64 23.78 4.38
N ILE A 554 5.82 24.41 4.36
CA ILE A 554 6.92 24.05 3.43
C ILE A 554 7.81 22.93 3.98
N GLY A 555 7.66 22.54 5.25
CA GLY A 555 8.46 21.52 5.91
C GLY A 555 9.81 22.01 6.45
N LEU A 556 10.45 21.17 7.28
CA LEU A 556 11.64 21.55 8.05
C LEU A 556 12.86 21.83 7.16
N ALA A 557 13.08 21.01 6.12
CA ALA A 557 14.23 21.17 5.23
C ALA A 557 14.19 22.52 4.49
N ASN A 558 13.03 22.86 3.93
CA ASN A 558 12.83 24.13 3.22
C ASN A 558 12.88 25.33 4.16
N LYS A 559 12.40 25.20 5.39
CA LYS A 559 12.59 26.23 6.43
C LYS A 559 14.07 26.53 6.68
N LEU A 560 14.93 25.51 6.76
CA LEU A 560 16.37 25.72 6.95
C LEU A 560 17.03 26.33 5.71
N ARG A 561 16.60 25.97 4.50
CA ARG A 561 17.02 26.64 3.25
C ARG A 561 16.61 28.12 3.26
N ALA A 562 15.40 28.42 3.71
CA ALA A 562 14.92 29.80 3.83
C ALA A 562 15.74 30.58 4.88
N TYR A 563 16.15 29.95 5.98
CA TYR A 563 17.06 30.57 6.95
C TYR A 563 18.42 30.89 6.35
N GLN A 564 18.98 30.02 5.53
CA GLN A 564 20.26 30.27 4.85
C GLN A 564 20.17 31.51 3.94
N LEU A 565 19.05 31.68 3.23
CA LEU A 565 18.80 32.86 2.41
C LEU A 565 18.56 34.12 3.26
N GLN A 566 17.91 33.98 4.42
CA GLN A 566 17.71 35.09 5.34
C GLN A 566 19.02 35.60 5.94
N GLU A 567 19.96 34.69 6.23
CA GLU A 567 21.34 35.05 6.63
C GLU A 567 22.08 35.84 5.56
N GLN A 568 21.69 35.68 4.28
CA GLN A 568 22.22 36.42 3.14
C GLN A 568 21.47 37.72 2.87
N GLY A 569 20.50 38.08 3.72
CA GLY A 569 19.82 39.37 3.69
C GLY A 569 18.35 39.32 3.24
N ALA A 570 17.85 38.21 2.70
CA ALA A 570 16.44 38.06 2.36
C ALA A 570 15.55 38.13 3.62
N ASP A 571 14.31 38.59 3.51
CA ASP A 571 13.33 38.34 4.56
C ASP A 571 12.61 36.99 4.38
N THR A 572 11.67 36.65 5.28
CA THR A 572 11.00 35.35 5.24
C THR A 572 10.14 35.13 3.99
N VAL A 573 9.51 36.18 3.45
CA VAL A 573 8.69 36.07 2.24
C VAL A 573 9.60 35.97 1.04
N GLU A 574 10.59 36.85 0.94
CA GLU A 574 11.59 36.86 -0.14
C GLU A 574 12.37 35.55 -0.20
N ALA A 575 12.76 34.99 0.96
CA ALA A 575 13.45 33.71 1.01
C ALA A 575 12.57 32.56 0.50
N ASN A 576 11.26 32.59 0.75
CA ASN A 576 10.35 31.58 0.21
C ASN A 576 10.14 31.78 -1.30
N GLU A 577 9.96 33.01 -1.76
CA GLU A 577 9.86 33.35 -3.19
C GLU A 577 11.12 32.94 -3.97
N MET A 578 12.31 33.19 -3.40
CA MET A 578 13.60 32.77 -3.95
C MET A 578 13.76 31.25 -4.01
N LEU A 579 13.05 30.51 -3.15
CA LEU A 579 12.98 29.04 -3.18
C LEU A 579 11.85 28.52 -4.07
N GLY A 580 11.06 29.41 -4.71
CA GLY A 580 9.89 29.02 -5.51
C GLY A 580 8.72 28.51 -4.68
N LEU A 581 8.69 28.79 -3.38
CA LEU A 581 7.69 28.32 -2.42
C LEU A 581 6.68 29.43 -2.11
N ALA A 582 5.42 29.05 -1.92
CA ALA A 582 4.41 30.01 -1.48
C ALA A 582 4.73 30.55 -0.06
N ALA A 583 4.37 31.80 0.18
CA ALA A 583 4.63 32.46 1.46
C ALA A 583 3.82 31.86 2.63
N GLU A 584 2.70 31.19 2.34
CA GLU A 584 1.77 30.61 3.31
C GLU A 584 1.05 29.40 2.70
N LEU A 585 1.23 28.21 3.30
CA LEU A 585 0.62 26.96 2.84
C LEU A 585 -0.15 26.23 3.95
N ARG A 586 -0.32 26.86 5.12
CA ARG A 586 -1.00 26.21 6.25
C ARG A 586 -2.50 26.14 6.02
N ASP A 587 -3.05 24.97 6.29
CA ASP A 587 -4.49 24.68 6.24
C ASP A 587 -5.04 24.49 7.65
N PHE A 588 -6.23 25.01 7.92
CA PHE A 588 -6.87 24.91 9.23
C PHE A 588 -8.12 24.03 9.21
N THR A 589 -8.33 23.29 8.12
CA THR A 589 -9.48 22.41 7.92
C THR A 589 -9.54 21.32 8.99
N GLY A 590 -8.45 20.54 9.17
CA GLY A 590 -8.36 19.55 10.24
C GLY A 590 -8.57 20.14 11.64
N ALA A 591 -8.12 21.37 11.88
CA ALA A 591 -8.34 22.06 13.15
C ALA A 591 -9.82 22.31 13.42
N ALA A 592 -10.56 22.79 12.42
CA ALA A 592 -12.00 23.01 12.51
C ALA A 592 -12.77 21.70 12.71
N ALA A 593 -12.37 20.63 12.00
CA ALA A 593 -12.97 19.31 12.13
C ALA A 593 -12.82 18.73 13.55
N ILE A 594 -11.63 18.85 14.15
CA ILE A 594 -11.36 18.44 15.53
C ILE A 594 -12.21 19.24 16.52
N LEU A 595 -12.30 20.57 16.34
CA LEU A 595 -13.10 21.43 17.21
C LEU A 595 -14.59 21.07 17.15
N HIS A 596 -15.12 20.78 15.96
CA HIS A 596 -16.49 20.30 15.82
C HIS A 596 -16.70 18.93 16.47
N ALA A 597 -15.77 17.99 16.30
CA ALA A 597 -15.83 16.67 16.93
C ALA A 597 -15.74 16.77 18.48
N ALA A 598 -15.03 17.78 19.00
CA ALA A 598 -15.00 18.11 20.43
C ALA A 598 -16.25 18.87 20.93
N GLY A 599 -17.25 19.09 20.05
CA GLY A 599 -18.51 19.78 20.41
C GLY A 599 -18.41 21.30 20.45
N VAL A 600 -17.31 21.89 19.97
CA VAL A 600 -17.11 23.35 19.95
C VAL A 600 -17.82 23.97 18.76
N SER A 601 -18.57 25.04 19.02
CA SER A 601 -19.28 25.82 17.99
C SER A 601 -19.03 27.32 18.08
N SER A 602 -18.64 27.81 19.25
CA SER A 602 -18.15 29.16 19.51
C SER A 602 -16.87 29.06 20.34
N LEU A 603 -15.90 29.94 20.11
CA LEU A 603 -14.60 29.90 20.81
C LEU A 603 -13.92 31.26 20.89
N ARG A 604 -13.05 31.40 21.90
CA ARG A 604 -12.10 32.51 22.03
C ARG A 604 -10.72 32.07 21.54
N LEU A 605 -10.28 32.55 20.38
CA LEU A 605 -9.04 32.11 19.74
C LEU A 605 -7.84 32.96 20.19
N LEU A 606 -6.90 32.33 20.90
CA LEU A 606 -5.65 32.96 21.35
C LEU A 606 -4.64 33.09 20.19
N THR A 607 -4.70 34.18 19.44
CA THR A 607 -3.90 34.41 18.24
C THR A 607 -3.67 35.90 17.93
N ASN A 608 -2.47 36.22 17.44
CA ASN A 608 -2.18 37.52 16.80
C ASN A 608 -2.32 37.47 15.27
N ASN A 609 -2.63 36.31 14.70
CA ASN A 609 -2.78 36.11 13.26
C ASN A 609 -4.27 36.18 12.86
N PRO A 610 -4.71 37.26 12.17
CA PRO A 610 -6.10 37.40 11.74
C PRO A 610 -6.52 36.37 10.68
N ALA A 611 -5.58 35.81 9.90
CA ALA A 611 -5.89 34.78 8.91
C ALA A 611 -6.41 33.49 9.58
N LYS A 612 -5.90 33.13 10.78
CA LYS A 612 -6.43 31.99 11.55
C LYS A 612 -7.88 32.20 11.98
N VAL A 613 -8.25 33.45 12.29
CA VAL A 613 -9.62 33.81 12.68
C VAL A 613 -10.55 33.64 11.48
N GLN A 614 -10.16 34.18 10.33
CA GLN A 614 -10.94 34.09 9.10
C GLN A 614 -11.09 32.64 8.62
N ALA A 615 -10.01 31.86 8.63
CA ALA A 615 -10.02 30.46 8.21
C ALA A 615 -10.99 29.62 9.05
N LEU A 616 -10.95 29.73 10.39
CA LEU A 616 -11.91 29.02 11.24
C LEU A 616 -13.34 29.57 11.14
N ALA A 617 -13.51 30.88 10.96
CA ALA A 617 -14.85 31.45 10.79
C ALA A 617 -15.52 30.96 9.49
N ALA A 618 -14.73 30.75 8.43
CA ALA A 618 -15.22 30.20 7.16
C ALA A 618 -15.76 28.77 7.27
N THR A 619 -15.36 28.00 8.30
CA THR A 619 -15.88 26.64 8.54
C THR A 619 -17.17 26.63 9.38
N GLY A 620 -17.74 27.80 9.69
CA GLY A 620 -18.96 27.93 10.49
C GLY A 620 -18.75 27.94 12.02
N LEU A 621 -17.52 28.16 12.49
CA LEU A 621 -17.23 28.42 13.91
C LEU A 621 -17.42 29.90 14.24
N HIS A 622 -18.02 30.22 15.39
CA HIS A 622 -18.06 31.58 15.90
C HIS A 622 -16.77 31.93 16.64
N VAL A 623 -15.89 32.71 16.02
CA VAL A 623 -14.55 32.98 16.56
C VAL A 623 -14.44 34.40 17.11
N THR A 624 -14.09 34.52 18.40
CA THR A 624 -13.68 35.80 19.01
C THR A 624 -12.17 35.79 19.20
N GLN A 625 -11.45 36.76 18.63
CA GLN A 625 -9.99 36.81 18.74
C GLN A 625 -9.55 37.34 20.11
N VAL A 626 -8.53 36.70 20.71
CA VAL A 626 -7.84 37.14 21.93
C VAL A 626 -6.34 37.25 21.63
N PRO A 627 -5.65 38.36 21.96
CA PRO A 627 -4.23 38.51 21.71
C PRO A 627 -3.38 37.45 22.41
N SER A 628 -2.35 36.93 21.73
CA SER A 628 -1.39 35.99 22.30
C SER A 628 -0.10 36.71 22.73
N ASN A 629 0.48 36.28 23.86
CA ASN A 629 1.76 36.81 24.35
C ASN A 629 2.96 36.08 23.72
N GLY A 630 4.04 36.81 23.48
CA GLY A 630 5.31 36.30 22.97
C GLY A 630 6.47 37.19 23.42
N VAL A 631 7.70 36.66 23.40
CA VAL A 631 8.89 37.41 23.86
C VAL A 631 9.66 37.98 22.66
N VAL A 632 9.85 39.29 22.65
CA VAL A 632 10.72 39.98 21.71
C VAL A 632 12.18 39.86 22.17
N ARG A 633 13.06 39.46 21.26
CA ARG A 633 14.51 39.34 21.45
C ARG A 633 15.23 39.96 20.25
N PRO A 634 16.52 40.36 20.38
CA PRO A 634 17.30 40.84 19.24
C PRO A 634 17.29 39.87 18.04
N ASP A 635 17.31 38.56 18.31
CA ASP A 635 17.34 37.50 17.29
C ASP A 635 16.03 37.31 16.50
N ASN A 636 14.88 37.71 17.04
CA ASN A 636 13.57 37.54 16.38
C ASN A 636 12.90 38.86 16.01
N GLU A 637 13.46 40.01 16.38
CA GLU A 637 12.85 41.32 16.15
C GLU A 637 12.53 41.55 14.66
N ARG A 638 13.51 41.26 13.78
CA ARG A 638 13.32 41.37 12.32
C ARG A 638 12.17 40.50 11.82
N TYR A 639 12.09 39.26 12.31
CA TYR A 639 11.04 38.31 11.95
C TYR A 639 9.65 38.78 12.43
N LEU A 640 9.57 39.32 13.63
CA LEU A 640 8.32 39.87 14.19
C LEU A 640 7.86 41.13 13.43
N ARG A 641 8.79 42.02 13.03
CA ARG A 641 8.49 43.17 12.16
C ARG A 641 7.92 42.71 10.82
N THR A 642 8.52 41.70 10.18
CA THR A 642 7.97 41.12 8.92
C THR A 642 6.55 40.57 9.11
N LYS A 643 6.25 39.88 10.22
CA LYS A 643 4.88 39.40 10.52
C LYS A 643 3.87 40.54 10.65
N ARG A 644 4.23 41.65 11.30
CA ARG A 644 3.39 42.84 11.44
C ARG A 644 3.18 43.52 10.08
N ASP A 645 4.29 43.89 9.44
CA ASP A 645 4.30 44.82 8.31
C ASP A 645 3.85 44.15 7.00
N LYS A 646 4.23 42.89 6.77
CA LYS A 646 3.92 42.17 5.52
C LYS A 646 2.78 41.15 5.67
N MET A 647 2.42 40.76 6.90
CA MET A 647 1.45 39.68 7.14
C MET A 647 0.31 40.06 8.09
N ALA A 648 0.13 41.36 8.36
CA ALA A 648 -0.95 41.93 9.14
C ALA A 648 -1.16 41.31 10.54
N HIS A 649 -0.11 40.76 11.16
CA HIS A 649 -0.23 40.23 12.53
C HIS A 649 -0.38 41.40 13.53
N MET A 650 -1.33 41.28 14.46
CA MET A 650 -1.56 42.26 15.52
C MET A 650 -0.54 42.07 16.63
N LEU A 651 0.60 42.76 16.52
CA LEU A 651 1.71 42.71 17.48
C LEU A 651 1.85 44.06 18.19
N ASP A 652 0.80 44.50 18.88
CA ASP A 652 0.72 45.82 19.54
C ASP A 652 1.83 46.04 20.58
N HIS A 653 2.44 44.96 21.09
CA HIS A 653 3.60 44.99 21.97
C HIS A 653 4.91 45.45 21.30
N LEU A 654 5.03 45.38 19.96
CA LEU A 654 6.16 45.99 19.25
C LEU A 654 6.07 47.52 19.27
N ALA A 655 4.87 48.10 19.23
CA ALA A 655 4.66 49.55 19.25
C ALA A 655 5.02 50.17 20.61
N LEU A 656 4.84 49.43 21.71
CA LEU A 656 5.24 49.86 23.06
C LEU A 656 6.77 49.91 23.24
N ASN A 657 7.53 49.02 22.58
CA ASN A 657 8.99 49.08 22.61
C ASN A 657 9.55 50.21 21.73
N GLU A 658 8.97 50.46 20.54
CA GLU A 658 9.35 51.61 19.69
C GLU A 658 9.05 52.97 20.36
N GLN A 659 7.96 53.05 21.16
CA GLN A 659 7.67 54.23 21.97
C GLN A 659 8.65 54.39 23.14
N ASN A 660 9.09 53.31 23.77
CA ASN A 660 10.09 53.38 24.83
C ASN A 660 11.51 53.73 24.32
N GLU A 661 11.90 53.25 23.13
CA GLU A 661 13.18 53.60 22.49
C GLU A 661 13.22 55.04 21.97
N SER A 662 12.12 55.56 21.42
CA SER A 662 12.01 56.96 21.01
C SER A 662 11.95 57.95 22.19
N THR A 663 11.43 57.50 23.34
CA THR A 663 11.46 58.29 24.59
C THR A 663 12.85 58.27 25.25
N GLN A 664 13.62 57.18 25.12
CA GLN A 664 15.01 57.13 25.62
C GLN A 664 16.01 57.89 24.72
N GLN A 665 15.78 57.98 23.41
CA GLN A 665 16.65 58.77 22.52
C GLN A 665 16.45 60.29 22.61
N THR A 666 15.40 60.77 23.28
CA THR A 666 15.14 62.22 23.44
C THR A 666 15.64 62.79 24.78
N GLU A 667 16.13 61.97 25.71
CA GLU A 667 16.65 62.42 27.02
C GLU A 667 18.18 62.40 27.18
N GLU A 668 18.93 61.93 26.18
CA GLU A 668 20.41 61.95 26.23
C GLU A 668 21.04 62.78 25.11
N THR A 669 20.97 64.11 25.23
CA THR A 669 22.12 64.98 24.88
C THR A 669 22.06 66.29 25.66
N PRO A 670 23.07 66.65 26.48
CA PRO A 670 23.16 67.96 27.15
C PRO A 670 23.54 69.11 26.21
#